data_AF-A0A6M2CY06-F1
#
_entry.id   AF-A0A6M2CY06-F1
#
_cell.length_a   1.000
_cell.length_b   1.000
_cell.length_c   1.000
_cell.angle_alpha   90.00
_cell.angle_beta   90.00
_cell.angle_gamma   90.00
#
_symmetry.space_group_name_H-M   'P 1'
#
loop_
_entity.id
_entity.type
_entity.pdbx_description
1 polymer ?
#
loop_
_entity_poly.entity_id
_entity_poly.type
_entity_poly.pdbx_seq_one_letter_code
_entity_poly.pdbx_strand_id
1 'polypeptide(L)'
;SLVPTATCSMSNSLSGSADVEPLVRASRRLLQCLAWPGMTSMHLWVMAALRGFVATGRFALITDLFESSVDMVFCRAVQPLTRKCAFPVLAFMLLSYQHSPALFHKILPHLPLFVKQLQNDPVLQELASLSYTMMYLHSGFPDLYDAVLDALKDVSAATPSVDDMQQLLNQYRLSSATERYIGGIVGEPSALVRREAELVGLLNLGNTCYANSVLQALYMTSRLRNQLLQTDTLPPRTILKSLQKLFAFLALSQRPAVCPEDFLHTSNPPWFQQGEQQDCSEFLRYLVDSSHEEEKRHSFPLSCSQSTGQTLIQEVFGGAVCTTYHCLTCNGESKNKEAITDLHVAFPEVSRIAGSSESKVYQTRSKSSTEVKEESYQDVTTPLALEDMLEAYFEPESMEGENRYHCSVCGTLRDACRTVALAEPPRHLVLTLMRFSYDGVTGTRAKILREVAFPQLLELPSNCGLDSSQQPTYVLYAVVVHSGTSADRGHYYTYARYSSQESLSPRKSVYRSGTPDPLCKRWYLFNDSRVSAASYASLQGLTCRFPRDTAYVLFYRQMDSNLAYQEATPGDLVHSSLRDLVDLDNVKYFEEQEAKSKRARWSFKSHNGSDSFDGGPSTGGCGGGGMGGDLSDLPHMVF
;
A
#
# COMPACT_ATOMS: atom_id res chain seq x y z
N SER A 1 -16.88 -42.19 -9.88
CA SER A 1 -16.62 -43.09 -8.74
C SER A 1 -15.14 -43.16 -8.35
N LEU A 2 -14.18 -42.94 -9.25
CA LEU A 2 -12.73 -43.06 -8.95
C LEU A 2 -12.09 -41.86 -8.22
N VAL A 3 -12.63 -40.65 -8.37
CA VAL A 3 -12.08 -39.43 -7.75
C VAL A 3 -12.16 -39.46 -6.22
N PRO A 4 -13.30 -39.82 -5.58
CA PRO A 4 -13.38 -39.94 -4.11
C PRO A 4 -12.43 -41.00 -3.56
N THR A 5 -12.28 -42.13 -4.25
CA THR A 5 -11.42 -43.26 -3.86
C THR A 5 -9.93 -42.90 -3.92
N ALA A 6 -9.52 -42.14 -4.95
CA ALA A 6 -8.15 -41.62 -5.04
C ALA A 6 -7.85 -40.60 -3.93
N THR A 7 -8.75 -39.64 -3.67
CA THR A 7 -8.58 -38.69 -2.55
C THR A 7 -8.56 -39.38 -1.18
N CYS A 8 -9.38 -40.40 -0.96
CA CYS A 8 -9.45 -41.13 0.30
C CYS A 8 -8.23 -42.05 0.53
N SER A 9 -7.66 -42.60 -0.55
CA SER A 9 -6.43 -43.40 -0.49
C SER A 9 -5.20 -42.53 -0.26
N MET A 10 -5.17 -41.31 -0.82
CA MET A 10 -4.11 -40.34 -0.57
C MET A 10 -4.18 -39.74 0.85
N SER A 11 -5.37 -39.46 1.39
CA SER A 11 -5.51 -38.93 2.76
C SER A 11 -5.12 -39.94 3.84
N ASN A 12 -5.41 -41.24 3.64
CA ASN A 12 -5.14 -42.28 4.65
C ASN A 12 -3.68 -42.76 4.70
N SER A 13 -2.85 -42.41 3.72
CA SER A 13 -1.42 -42.80 3.65
C SER A 13 -0.46 -41.74 4.22
N LEU A 14 -0.97 -40.61 4.71
CA LEU A 14 -0.19 -39.42 5.10
C LEU A 14 -0.10 -39.15 6.61
N SER A 15 -0.52 -40.10 7.47
CA SER A 15 -0.47 -39.94 8.93
C SER A 15 0.89 -40.31 9.58
N GLY A 16 1.91 -40.60 8.76
CA GLY A 16 3.29 -40.81 9.20
C GLY A 16 4.24 -40.00 8.35
N SER A 17 5.53 -39.94 8.70
CA SER A 17 6.62 -39.23 8.01
C SER A 17 6.90 -39.75 6.58
N ALA A 18 5.87 -39.85 5.75
CA ALA A 18 5.93 -40.36 4.39
C ALA A 18 6.56 -39.32 3.47
N ASP A 19 7.38 -39.82 2.57
CA ASP A 19 7.97 -39.10 1.46
C ASP A 19 6.85 -38.53 0.57
N VAL A 20 6.76 -37.20 0.46
CA VAL A 20 5.74 -36.49 -0.35
C VAL A 20 6.26 -36.24 -1.77
N GLU A 21 7.51 -36.58 -2.03
CA GLU A 21 8.15 -36.50 -3.35
C GLU A 21 7.37 -37.26 -4.46
N PRO A 22 6.79 -38.46 -4.23
CA PRO A 22 5.95 -39.11 -5.23
C PRO A 22 4.70 -38.32 -5.59
N LEU A 23 4.08 -37.65 -4.61
CA LEU A 23 2.89 -36.82 -4.81
C LEU A 23 3.22 -35.51 -5.55
N VAL A 24 4.36 -34.89 -5.24
CA VAL A 24 4.88 -33.72 -5.97
C VAL A 24 5.16 -34.10 -7.43
N ARG A 25 5.86 -35.22 -7.65
CA ARG A 25 6.18 -35.73 -8.99
C ARG A 25 4.94 -36.10 -9.79
N ALA A 26 3.96 -36.75 -9.16
CA ALA A 26 2.68 -37.07 -9.77
C ALA A 26 1.91 -35.78 -10.14
N SER A 27 1.83 -34.81 -9.24
CA SER A 27 1.17 -33.52 -9.49
C SER A 27 1.83 -32.76 -10.64
N ARG A 28 3.16 -32.73 -10.69
CA ARG A 28 3.93 -32.12 -11.79
C ARG A 28 3.64 -32.80 -13.14
N ARG A 29 3.60 -34.14 -13.16
CA ARG A 29 3.25 -34.90 -14.38
C ARG A 29 1.81 -34.65 -14.82
N LEU A 30 0.86 -34.63 -13.90
CA LEU A 30 -0.55 -34.34 -14.18
C LEU A 30 -0.74 -32.93 -14.75
N LEU A 31 0.01 -31.94 -14.27
CA LEU A 31 0.01 -30.59 -14.83
C LEU A 31 0.53 -30.56 -16.28
N GLN A 32 1.52 -31.39 -16.63
CA GLN A 32 2.01 -31.50 -18.01
C GLN A 32 0.94 -32.08 -18.95
N CYS A 33 0.08 -32.97 -18.46
CA CYS A 33 -1.01 -33.55 -19.25
C CYS A 33 -2.09 -32.53 -19.64
N LEU A 34 -2.13 -31.33 -19.06
CA LEU A 34 -3.01 -30.24 -19.51
C LEU A 34 -2.71 -29.79 -20.95
N ALA A 35 -1.56 -30.18 -21.50
CA ALA A 35 -1.18 -29.91 -22.88
C ALA A 35 -1.93 -30.78 -23.92
N TRP A 36 -2.62 -31.86 -23.51
CA TRP A 36 -3.18 -32.83 -24.45
C TRP A 36 -4.51 -32.35 -25.05
N PRO A 37 -4.58 -32.10 -26.38
CA PRO A 37 -5.81 -31.67 -27.03
C PRO A 37 -6.82 -32.83 -27.04
N GLY A 38 -8.04 -32.57 -26.57
CA GLY A 38 -9.16 -33.52 -26.62
C GLY A 38 -9.56 -34.19 -25.30
N MET A 39 -8.77 -34.07 -24.24
CA MET A 39 -9.18 -34.55 -22.91
C MET A 39 -10.05 -33.50 -22.21
N THR A 40 -11.37 -33.66 -22.20
CA THR A 40 -12.30 -32.66 -21.67
C THR A 40 -12.37 -32.58 -20.14
N SER A 41 -11.93 -33.63 -19.44
CA SER A 41 -12.12 -33.79 -17.99
C SER A 41 -10.83 -33.90 -17.19
N MET A 42 -9.67 -33.64 -17.81
CA MET A 42 -8.36 -33.78 -17.16
C MET A 42 -8.20 -32.84 -15.95
N HIS A 43 -8.84 -31.67 -16.02
CA HIS A 43 -8.85 -30.68 -14.95
C HIS A 43 -9.38 -31.22 -13.61
N LEU A 44 -10.32 -32.17 -13.63
CA LEU A 44 -10.87 -32.78 -12.41
C LEU A 44 -9.81 -33.61 -11.66
N TRP A 45 -9.00 -34.37 -12.40
CA TRP A 45 -7.92 -35.19 -11.83
C TRP A 45 -6.78 -34.33 -11.32
N VAL A 46 -6.39 -33.31 -12.10
CA VAL A 46 -5.36 -32.35 -11.70
C VAL A 46 -5.78 -31.61 -10.44
N MET A 47 -7.01 -31.06 -10.40
CA MET A 47 -7.51 -30.38 -9.20
C MET A 47 -7.65 -31.32 -8.00
N ALA A 48 -8.05 -32.58 -8.19
CA ALA A 48 -8.11 -33.55 -7.09
C ALA A 48 -6.71 -33.84 -6.51
N ALA A 49 -5.70 -34.02 -7.36
CA ALA A 49 -4.31 -34.21 -6.93
C ALA A 49 -3.77 -32.97 -6.22
N LEU A 50 -3.99 -31.77 -6.78
CA LEU A 50 -3.58 -30.52 -6.15
C LEU A 50 -4.30 -30.29 -4.81
N ARG A 51 -5.59 -30.59 -4.69
CA ARG A 51 -6.32 -30.53 -3.41
C ARG A 51 -5.71 -31.47 -2.37
N GLY A 52 -5.40 -32.71 -2.75
CA GLY A 52 -4.71 -33.66 -1.89
C GLY A 52 -3.33 -33.18 -1.47
N PHE A 53 -2.58 -32.56 -2.39
CA PHE A 53 -1.26 -32.01 -2.10
C PHE A 53 -1.32 -30.80 -1.17
N VAL A 54 -2.27 -29.88 -1.39
CA VAL A 54 -2.44 -28.72 -0.51
C VAL A 54 -2.94 -29.14 0.87
N ALA A 55 -3.75 -30.19 0.97
CA ALA A 55 -4.17 -30.78 2.24
C ALA A 55 -3.01 -31.36 3.08
N THR A 56 -1.83 -31.60 2.49
CA THR A 56 -0.65 -32.04 3.25
C THR A 56 -0.05 -30.96 4.14
N GLY A 57 -0.40 -29.68 3.93
CA GLY A 57 0.12 -28.55 4.71
C GLY A 57 1.61 -28.25 4.49
N ARG A 58 2.29 -28.89 3.53
CA ARG A 58 3.71 -28.64 3.23
C ARG A 58 3.90 -27.40 2.34
N PHE A 59 3.73 -26.22 2.91
CA PHE A 59 3.69 -24.94 2.18
C PHE A 59 4.91 -24.67 1.29
N ALA A 60 6.14 -24.99 1.73
CA ALA A 60 7.33 -24.76 0.92
C ALA A 60 7.29 -25.52 -0.43
N LEU A 61 6.91 -26.80 -0.40
CA LEU A 61 6.79 -27.62 -1.62
C LEU A 61 5.60 -27.20 -2.49
N ILE A 62 4.52 -26.68 -1.87
CA ILE A 62 3.36 -26.13 -2.58
C ILE A 62 3.78 -24.87 -3.34
N THR A 63 4.46 -23.94 -2.65
CA THR A 63 5.03 -22.73 -3.25
C THR A 63 5.93 -23.09 -4.42
N ASP A 64 6.91 -23.99 -4.23
CA ASP A 64 7.83 -24.39 -5.30
C ASP A 64 7.10 -25.00 -6.51
N LEU A 65 6.12 -25.88 -6.28
CA LEU A 65 5.34 -26.50 -7.35
C LEU A 65 4.53 -25.43 -8.11
N PHE A 66 3.84 -24.56 -7.39
CA PHE A 66 2.93 -23.57 -7.94
C PHE A 66 3.70 -22.51 -8.72
N GLU A 67 4.76 -21.97 -8.12
CA GLU A 67 5.61 -20.96 -8.74
C GLU A 67 6.37 -21.45 -9.97
N SER A 68 6.74 -22.74 -10.02
CA SER A 68 7.43 -23.33 -11.17
C SER A 68 6.48 -23.78 -12.29
N SER A 69 5.17 -23.87 -12.04
CA SER A 69 4.20 -24.40 -13.00
C SER A 69 3.13 -23.40 -13.45
N VAL A 70 2.92 -22.30 -12.74
CA VAL A 70 1.87 -21.31 -13.06
C VAL A 70 2.00 -20.75 -14.48
N ASP A 71 3.21 -20.43 -14.95
CA ASP A 71 3.43 -19.91 -16.31
C ASP A 71 3.05 -20.93 -17.38
N MET A 72 3.39 -22.20 -17.15
CA MET A 72 3.00 -23.30 -18.03
C MET A 72 1.48 -23.42 -18.09
N VAL A 73 0.81 -23.48 -16.93
CA VAL A 73 -0.66 -23.62 -16.85
C VAL A 73 -1.35 -22.42 -17.49
N PHE A 74 -0.86 -21.20 -17.22
CA PHE A 74 -1.36 -19.97 -17.82
C PHE A 74 -1.22 -20.00 -19.35
N CYS A 75 -0.05 -20.37 -19.89
CA CYS A 75 0.14 -20.54 -21.32
C CYS A 75 -0.85 -21.54 -21.93
N ARG A 76 -1.20 -22.62 -21.22
CA ARG A 76 -2.23 -23.58 -21.68
C ARG A 76 -3.66 -23.03 -21.57
N ALA A 77 -3.94 -22.16 -20.62
CA ALA A 77 -5.24 -21.50 -20.49
C ALA A 77 -5.49 -20.49 -21.63
N VAL A 78 -4.43 -19.82 -22.10
CA VAL A 78 -4.48 -18.91 -23.25
C VAL A 78 -4.87 -19.64 -24.54
N GLN A 79 -4.38 -20.86 -24.74
CA GLN A 79 -4.61 -21.67 -25.95
C GLN A 79 -6.07 -22.16 -26.06
N PRO A 80 -6.80 -21.88 -27.17
CA PRO A 80 -8.22 -22.24 -27.31
C PRO A 80 -8.55 -23.73 -27.11
N LEU A 81 -7.67 -24.63 -27.59
CA LEU A 81 -7.90 -26.09 -27.53
C LEU A 81 -7.79 -26.67 -26.13
N THR A 82 -6.98 -26.08 -25.25
CA THR A 82 -6.71 -26.57 -23.90
C THR A 82 -7.37 -25.72 -22.81
N ARG A 83 -7.90 -24.53 -23.16
CA ARG A 83 -8.51 -23.56 -22.25
C ARG A 83 -9.52 -24.16 -21.28
N LYS A 84 -10.47 -24.95 -21.78
CA LYS A 84 -11.54 -25.57 -20.96
C LYS A 84 -11.00 -26.45 -19.83
N CYS A 85 -9.79 -26.99 -19.97
CA CYS A 85 -9.14 -27.79 -18.94
C CYS A 85 -8.11 -27.00 -18.13
N ALA A 86 -7.33 -26.13 -18.76
CA ALA A 86 -6.26 -25.41 -18.09
C ALA A 86 -6.77 -24.24 -17.23
N PHE A 87 -7.83 -23.54 -17.66
CA PHE A 87 -8.35 -22.38 -16.94
C PHE A 87 -8.91 -22.72 -15.54
N PRO A 88 -9.70 -23.79 -15.33
CA PRO A 88 -10.13 -24.18 -13.99
C PRO A 88 -8.96 -24.53 -13.05
N VAL A 89 -7.89 -25.13 -13.59
CA VAL A 89 -6.69 -25.44 -12.81
C VAL A 89 -5.94 -24.16 -12.43
N LEU A 90 -5.81 -23.21 -13.36
CA LEU A 90 -5.24 -21.89 -13.09
C LEU A 90 -6.03 -21.18 -11.98
N ALA A 91 -7.35 -21.11 -12.10
CA ALA A 91 -8.22 -20.50 -11.11
C ALA A 91 -8.05 -21.16 -9.73
N PHE A 92 -7.99 -22.51 -9.68
CA PHE A 92 -7.72 -23.23 -8.45
C PHE A 92 -6.35 -22.87 -7.85
N MET A 93 -5.29 -22.84 -8.65
CA MET A 93 -3.94 -22.50 -8.17
C MET A 93 -3.90 -21.09 -7.56
N LEU A 94 -4.50 -20.10 -8.23
CA LEU A 94 -4.55 -18.72 -7.73
C LEU A 94 -5.41 -18.59 -6.47
N LEU A 95 -6.64 -19.15 -6.48
CA LEU A 95 -7.59 -19.01 -5.37
C LEU A 95 -7.22 -19.85 -4.15
N SER A 96 -6.45 -20.93 -4.31
CA SER A 96 -5.96 -21.73 -3.17
C SER A 96 -4.67 -21.17 -2.58
N TYR A 97 -3.88 -20.43 -3.36
CA TYR A 97 -2.61 -19.82 -2.94
C TYR A 97 -2.82 -18.39 -2.42
N GLN A 98 -3.63 -18.24 -1.37
CA GLN A 98 -4.08 -16.90 -0.93
C GLN A 98 -3.03 -16.07 -0.17
N HIS A 99 -1.94 -16.70 0.27
CA HIS A 99 -1.00 -16.11 1.23
C HIS A 99 0.11 -15.29 0.57
N SER A 100 0.29 -15.34 -0.75
CA SER A 100 1.30 -14.55 -1.44
C SER A 100 0.83 -14.11 -2.83
N PRO A 101 1.09 -12.86 -3.22
CA PRO A 101 0.71 -12.36 -4.54
C PRO A 101 1.60 -12.89 -5.67
N ALA A 102 2.71 -13.58 -5.37
CA ALA A 102 3.74 -13.94 -6.33
C ALA A 102 3.20 -14.68 -7.56
N LEU A 103 2.28 -15.64 -7.35
CA LEU A 103 1.66 -16.40 -8.43
C LEU A 103 0.84 -15.52 -9.37
N PHE A 104 0.02 -14.62 -8.81
CA PHE A 104 -0.82 -13.72 -9.58
C PHE A 104 0.03 -12.68 -10.31
N HIS A 105 1.06 -12.15 -9.65
CA HIS A 105 1.97 -11.16 -10.22
C HIS A 105 2.81 -11.72 -11.39
N LYS A 106 3.13 -13.02 -11.41
CA LYS A 106 3.80 -13.67 -12.56
C LYS A 106 2.95 -13.64 -13.83
N ILE A 107 1.65 -13.86 -13.73
CA ILE A 107 0.75 -13.89 -14.91
C ILE A 107 0.23 -12.50 -15.31
N LEU A 108 0.28 -11.55 -14.38
CA LEU A 108 -0.30 -10.21 -14.51
C LEU A 108 0.11 -9.46 -15.81
N PRO A 109 1.39 -9.44 -16.24
CA PRO A 109 1.80 -8.74 -17.46
C PRO A 109 1.14 -9.28 -18.74
N HIS A 110 0.67 -10.53 -18.71
CA HIS A 110 0.08 -11.21 -19.85
C HIS A 110 -1.46 -11.15 -19.86
N LEU A 111 -2.10 -10.78 -18.74
CA LEU A 111 -3.56 -10.69 -18.64
C LEU A 111 -4.21 -9.72 -19.63
N PRO A 112 -3.68 -8.50 -19.89
CA PRO A 112 -4.32 -7.60 -20.86
C PRO A 112 -4.40 -8.17 -22.27
N LEU A 113 -3.39 -8.95 -22.68
CA LEU A 113 -3.39 -9.64 -23.97
C LEU A 113 -4.40 -10.80 -23.97
N PHE A 114 -4.50 -11.52 -22.86
CA PHE A 114 -5.45 -12.63 -22.73
C PHE A 114 -6.90 -12.14 -22.80
N VAL A 115 -7.22 -11.04 -22.09
CA VAL A 115 -8.54 -10.38 -22.14
C VAL A 115 -8.92 -10.02 -23.58
N LYS A 116 -8.00 -9.41 -24.34
CA LYS A 116 -8.22 -9.06 -25.75
C LYS A 116 -8.50 -10.28 -26.64
N GLN A 117 -7.90 -11.44 -26.35
CA GLN A 117 -8.14 -12.67 -27.11
C GLN A 117 -9.49 -13.33 -26.80
N LEU A 118 -10.09 -13.02 -25.64
CA LEU A 118 -11.31 -13.67 -25.15
C LEU A 118 -12.60 -12.87 -25.42
N GLN A 119 -12.58 -11.78 -26.20
CA GLN A 119 -13.73 -10.85 -26.35
C GLN A 119 -15.10 -11.50 -26.66
N ASN A 120 -15.13 -12.69 -27.24
CA ASN A 120 -16.36 -13.44 -27.54
C ASN A 120 -16.47 -14.80 -26.82
N ASP A 121 -15.62 -15.06 -25.83
CA ASP A 121 -15.56 -16.33 -25.10
C ASP A 121 -16.22 -16.19 -23.72
N PRO A 122 -17.10 -17.12 -23.30
CA PRO A 122 -17.71 -17.10 -21.95
C PRO A 122 -16.68 -17.09 -20.81
N VAL A 123 -15.47 -17.63 -21.03
CA VAL A 123 -14.37 -17.62 -20.03
C VAL A 123 -13.93 -16.20 -19.69
N LEU A 124 -14.21 -15.20 -20.53
CA LEU A 124 -13.87 -13.81 -20.26
C LEU A 124 -14.50 -13.30 -18.96
N GLN A 125 -15.77 -13.66 -18.69
CA GLN A 125 -16.46 -13.23 -17.48
C GLN A 125 -15.87 -13.90 -16.23
N GLU A 126 -15.50 -15.19 -16.34
CA GLU A 126 -14.82 -15.92 -15.26
C GLU A 126 -13.42 -15.35 -15.00
N LEU A 127 -12.67 -15.00 -16.05
CA LEU A 127 -11.36 -14.36 -15.95
C LEU A 127 -11.47 -12.97 -15.31
N ALA A 128 -12.48 -12.18 -15.68
CA ALA A 128 -12.75 -10.89 -15.07
C ALA A 128 -13.02 -11.04 -13.56
N SER A 129 -13.97 -11.92 -13.20
CA SER A 129 -14.31 -12.22 -11.80
C SER A 129 -13.10 -12.69 -10.99
N LEU A 130 -12.32 -13.62 -11.54
CA LEU A 130 -11.07 -14.09 -10.93
C LEU A 130 -10.06 -12.96 -10.76
N SER A 131 -9.86 -12.13 -11.79
CA SER A 131 -8.90 -11.02 -11.74
C SER A 131 -9.27 -9.99 -10.68
N TYR A 132 -10.55 -9.56 -10.63
CA TYR A 132 -11.03 -8.67 -9.56
C TYR A 132 -10.87 -9.30 -8.18
N THR A 133 -11.17 -10.58 -8.03
CA THR A 133 -11.02 -11.30 -6.75
C THR A 133 -9.55 -11.37 -6.31
N MET A 134 -8.62 -11.65 -7.24
CA MET A 134 -7.19 -11.69 -6.92
C MET A 134 -6.62 -10.30 -6.60
N MET A 135 -7.07 -9.25 -7.29
CA MET A 135 -6.70 -7.86 -6.97
C MET A 135 -7.28 -7.42 -5.61
N TYR A 136 -8.50 -7.86 -5.27
CA TYR A 136 -9.11 -7.64 -3.96
C TYR A 136 -8.37 -8.37 -2.84
N LEU A 137 -7.94 -9.60 -3.09
CA LEU A 137 -7.15 -10.38 -2.13
C LEU A 137 -5.77 -9.76 -1.90
N HIS A 138 -5.08 -9.42 -2.98
CA HIS A 138 -3.72 -8.86 -2.99
C HIS A 138 -3.74 -7.36 -3.25
N SER A 139 -4.45 -6.62 -2.42
CA SER A 139 -4.53 -5.16 -2.50
C SER A 139 -3.18 -4.48 -2.18
N GLY A 140 -3.05 -3.20 -2.48
CA GLY A 140 -1.82 -2.43 -2.22
C GLY A 140 -0.78 -2.44 -3.34
N PHE A 141 -1.12 -2.89 -4.55
CA PHE A 141 -0.26 -2.81 -5.76
C PHE A 141 -1.00 -2.17 -6.95
N PRO A 142 -1.55 -0.95 -6.80
CA PRO A 142 -2.42 -0.37 -7.82
C PRO A 142 -1.72 -0.17 -9.17
N ASP A 143 -0.42 0.16 -9.18
CA ASP A 143 0.38 0.34 -10.39
C ASP A 143 0.54 -0.93 -11.22
N LEU A 144 0.55 -2.09 -10.58
CA LEU A 144 0.60 -3.37 -11.28
C LEU A 144 -0.75 -3.70 -11.92
N TYR A 145 -1.84 -3.21 -11.34
CA TYR A 145 -3.21 -3.57 -11.70
C TYR A 145 -3.87 -2.64 -12.72
N ASP A 146 -3.38 -1.40 -12.88
CA ASP A 146 -3.94 -0.41 -13.80
C ASP A 146 -4.13 -0.95 -15.22
N ALA A 147 -3.12 -1.61 -15.80
CA ALA A 147 -3.20 -2.16 -17.16
C ALA A 147 -4.24 -3.28 -17.31
N VAL A 148 -4.52 -4.03 -16.23
CA VAL A 148 -5.53 -5.09 -16.20
C VAL A 148 -6.92 -4.47 -16.06
N LEU A 149 -7.08 -3.49 -15.17
CA LEU A 149 -8.32 -2.73 -15.01
C LEU A 149 -8.73 -2.04 -16.32
N ASP A 150 -7.78 -1.41 -17.02
CA ASP A 150 -8.01 -0.78 -18.32
C ASP A 150 -8.46 -1.78 -19.40
N ALA A 151 -7.97 -3.02 -19.34
CA ALA A 151 -8.38 -4.08 -20.26
C ALA A 151 -9.77 -4.63 -19.93
N LEU A 152 -10.16 -4.64 -18.66
CA LEU A 152 -11.43 -5.18 -18.18
C LEU A 152 -12.60 -4.18 -18.18
N LYS A 153 -12.33 -2.87 -18.32
CA LYS A 153 -13.34 -1.80 -18.26
C LYS A 153 -14.54 -2.01 -19.20
N ASP A 154 -14.31 -2.56 -20.38
CA ASP A 154 -15.34 -2.77 -21.42
C ASP A 154 -16.06 -4.12 -21.27
N VAL A 155 -15.56 -4.98 -20.38
CA VAL A 155 -16.08 -6.33 -20.13
C VAL A 155 -17.12 -6.32 -19.00
N SER A 156 -17.00 -5.41 -18.04
CA SER A 156 -17.78 -5.44 -16.81
C SER A 156 -19.15 -4.78 -16.94
N ALA A 157 -20.19 -5.56 -17.24
CA ALA A 157 -21.58 -5.16 -16.95
C ALA A 157 -21.90 -5.19 -15.43
N ALA A 158 -21.07 -5.85 -14.62
CA ALA A 158 -21.04 -5.70 -13.17
C ALA A 158 -19.67 -6.16 -12.65
N THR A 159 -18.88 -5.26 -12.10
CA THR A 159 -17.78 -5.62 -11.20
C THR A 159 -18.34 -6.49 -10.07
N PRO A 160 -17.71 -7.62 -9.71
CA PRO A 160 -18.24 -8.50 -8.66
C PRO A 160 -18.35 -7.74 -7.33
N SER A 161 -19.40 -8.01 -6.57
CA SER A 161 -19.56 -7.38 -5.26
C SER A 161 -18.47 -7.86 -4.29
N VAL A 162 -18.22 -7.09 -3.22
CA VAL A 162 -17.28 -7.49 -2.17
C VAL A 162 -17.69 -8.83 -1.56
N ASP A 163 -18.99 -9.07 -1.39
CA ASP A 163 -19.53 -10.32 -0.87
C ASP A 163 -19.26 -11.50 -1.82
N ASP A 164 -19.45 -11.31 -3.14
CA ASP A 164 -19.16 -12.35 -4.14
C ASP A 164 -17.67 -12.73 -4.13
N MET A 165 -16.78 -11.74 -4.06
CA MET A 165 -15.34 -11.97 -3.99
C MET A 165 -14.95 -12.72 -2.71
N GLN A 166 -15.54 -12.35 -1.57
CA GLN A 166 -15.31 -13.05 -0.30
C GLN A 166 -15.84 -14.49 -0.33
N GLN A 167 -17.02 -14.72 -0.89
CA GLN A 167 -17.58 -16.06 -1.07
C GLN A 167 -16.67 -16.93 -1.94
N LEU A 168 -16.19 -16.40 -3.06
CA LEU A 168 -15.26 -17.11 -3.95
C LEU A 168 -13.95 -17.46 -3.23
N LEU A 169 -13.37 -16.53 -2.47
CA LEU A 169 -12.18 -16.81 -1.67
C LEU A 169 -12.43 -17.87 -0.58
N ASN A 170 -13.57 -17.82 0.09
CA ASN A 170 -13.93 -18.77 1.13
C ASN A 170 -14.14 -20.18 0.58
N GLN A 171 -14.68 -20.32 -0.63
CA GLN A 171 -14.88 -21.62 -1.30
C GLN A 171 -13.56 -22.38 -1.52
N TYR A 172 -12.46 -21.66 -1.73
CA TYR A 172 -11.13 -22.23 -2.02
C TYR A 172 -10.17 -22.16 -0.81
N ARG A 173 -10.63 -21.64 0.34
CA ARG A 173 -9.83 -21.58 1.58
C ARG A 173 -9.69 -22.98 2.16
N LEU A 174 -8.46 -23.51 2.20
CA LEU A 174 -8.19 -24.83 2.77
C LEU A 174 -8.10 -24.77 4.30
N SER A 175 -8.75 -25.72 4.96
CA SER A 175 -9.04 -25.76 6.41
C SER A 175 -7.85 -26.06 7.34
N SER A 176 -6.63 -25.62 7.00
CA SER A 176 -5.45 -25.79 7.87
C SER A 176 -4.41 -24.67 7.77
N ALA A 177 -4.71 -23.53 7.14
CA ALA A 177 -3.78 -22.41 7.04
C ALA A 177 -4.10 -21.32 8.08
N THR A 178 -3.96 -21.66 9.37
CA THR A 178 -3.80 -20.65 10.43
C THR A 178 -2.31 -20.47 10.66
N GLU A 179 -1.61 -19.70 9.82
CA GLU A 179 -0.40 -19.00 10.25
C GLU A 179 0.10 -17.91 9.28
N ARG A 180 0.91 -17.03 9.86
CA ARG A 180 1.20 -15.63 9.53
C ARG A 180 1.87 -15.44 8.16
N TYR A 181 1.25 -14.61 7.31
CA TYR A 181 1.99 -13.88 6.27
C TYR A 181 2.75 -12.73 6.95
N ILE A 182 4.08 -12.79 6.91
CA ILE A 182 4.95 -11.63 7.12
C ILE A 182 5.00 -10.93 5.78
N GLY A 183 4.31 -9.80 5.65
CA GLY A 183 4.28 -8.98 4.46
C GLY A 183 5.62 -8.31 4.19
N GLY A 184 6.59 -9.09 3.72
CA GLY A 184 7.82 -8.59 3.12
C GLY A 184 7.75 -8.72 1.61
N ILE A 185 7.79 -7.60 0.90
CA ILE A 185 8.05 -7.57 -0.53
C ILE A 185 9.49 -8.05 -0.75
N VAL A 186 9.70 -9.37 -0.87
CA VAL A 186 10.88 -9.89 -1.55
C VAL A 186 10.49 -10.05 -3.02
N GLY A 187 10.34 -8.91 -3.69
CA GLY A 187 10.33 -8.90 -5.14
C GLY A 187 11.65 -9.50 -5.62
N GLU A 188 11.57 -10.42 -6.58
CA GLU A 188 12.77 -10.92 -7.26
C GLU A 188 13.59 -9.71 -7.75
N PRO A 189 14.88 -9.57 -7.38
CA PRO A 189 15.68 -8.37 -7.70
C PRO A 189 15.87 -8.11 -9.20
N SER A 190 15.53 -9.08 -10.04
CA SER A 190 15.65 -9.06 -11.50
C SER A 190 14.69 -8.06 -12.17
N ALA A 191 13.57 -7.71 -11.52
CA ALA A 191 12.54 -6.81 -12.08
C ALA A 191 12.65 -5.35 -11.62
N LEU A 192 13.60 -5.02 -10.73
CA LEU A 192 13.81 -3.66 -10.20
C LEU A 192 14.92 -2.91 -10.96
N VAL A 193 14.87 -2.92 -12.29
CA VAL A 193 15.76 -2.07 -13.09
C VAL A 193 15.19 -0.66 -13.10
N ARG A 194 15.75 0.20 -12.25
CA ARG A 194 15.45 1.63 -12.21
C ARG A 194 15.90 2.27 -13.53
N ARG A 195 15.03 3.05 -14.18
CA ARG A 195 15.45 3.92 -15.29
C ARG A 195 16.18 5.13 -14.71
N GLU A 196 17.20 5.65 -15.40
CA GLU A 196 18.09 6.73 -14.92
C GLU A 196 17.38 8.02 -14.43
N ALA A 197 16.09 8.20 -14.73
CA ALA A 197 15.27 9.35 -14.32
C ALA A 197 14.17 9.03 -13.28
N GLU A 198 14.11 7.82 -12.72
CA GLU A 198 13.12 7.43 -11.72
C GLU A 198 13.62 7.71 -10.30
N LEU A 199 12.72 7.92 -9.34
CA LEU A 199 13.07 8.19 -7.95
C LEU A 199 13.43 6.90 -7.18
N VAL A 200 14.01 7.06 -5.99
CA VAL A 200 14.50 5.96 -5.16
C VAL A 200 13.42 5.50 -4.18
N GLY A 201 13.21 4.18 -4.09
CA GLY A 201 12.34 3.56 -3.08
C GLY A 201 13.01 3.37 -1.72
N LEU A 202 12.27 2.86 -0.75
CA LEU A 202 12.78 2.48 0.56
C LEU A 202 12.56 0.99 0.81
N LEU A 203 13.58 0.28 1.28
CA LEU A 203 13.44 -1.13 1.59
C LEU A 203 12.45 -1.33 2.75
N ASN A 204 11.55 -2.30 2.60
CA ASN A 204 10.69 -2.73 3.69
C ASN A 204 11.43 -3.74 4.56
N LEU A 205 11.62 -3.41 5.84
CA LEU A 205 12.32 -4.25 6.81
C LEU A 205 11.33 -5.14 7.59
N GLY A 206 10.31 -5.65 6.90
CA GLY A 206 9.26 -6.53 7.41
C GLY A 206 7.93 -5.82 7.62
N ASN A 207 7.87 -4.80 8.47
CA ASN A 207 6.65 -4.05 8.78
C ASN A 207 6.90 -2.54 8.86
N THR A 208 7.83 -2.01 8.04
CA THR A 208 8.24 -0.60 8.09
C THR A 208 7.55 0.30 7.06
N CYS A 209 6.52 -0.21 6.38
CA CYS A 209 5.80 0.54 5.34
C CYS A 209 5.12 1.81 5.88
N TYR A 210 4.70 1.83 7.14
CA TYR A 210 4.17 3.04 7.81
C TYR A 210 5.20 4.18 7.84
N ALA A 211 6.47 3.86 8.07
CA ALA A 211 7.55 4.85 8.08
C ALA A 211 7.98 5.21 6.65
N ASN A 212 8.13 4.21 5.78
CA ASN A 212 8.53 4.42 4.38
C ASN A 212 7.57 5.39 3.66
N SER A 213 6.26 5.18 3.82
CA SER A 213 5.21 6.00 3.22
C SER A 213 5.27 7.47 3.70
N VAL A 214 5.45 7.68 5.02
CA VAL A 214 5.62 9.02 5.62
C VAL A 214 6.92 9.68 5.16
N LEU A 215 8.03 8.96 5.14
CA LEU A 215 9.33 9.51 4.75
C LEU A 215 9.35 9.98 3.29
N GLN A 216 8.68 9.26 2.39
CA GLN A 216 8.53 9.69 1.01
C GLN A 216 7.63 10.93 0.87
N ALA A 217 6.57 11.04 1.67
CA ALA A 217 5.74 12.26 1.72
C ALA A 217 6.53 13.47 2.24
N LEU A 218 7.35 13.28 3.29
CA LEU A 218 8.22 14.32 3.84
C LEU A 218 9.34 14.72 2.86
N TYR A 219 9.95 13.76 2.16
CA TYR A 219 10.95 14.03 1.12
C TYR A 219 10.38 14.88 -0.03
N MET A 220 9.10 14.69 -0.35
CA MET A 220 8.37 15.47 -1.36
C MET A 220 8.00 16.89 -0.91
N THR A 221 8.15 17.17 0.38
CA THR A 221 8.00 18.52 0.93
C THR A 221 9.26 19.33 0.62
N SER A 222 9.28 20.00 -0.54
CA SER A 222 10.47 20.63 -1.12
C SER A 222 11.18 21.60 -0.16
N ARG A 223 10.45 22.39 0.64
CA ARG A 223 11.06 23.34 1.59
C ARG A 223 11.87 22.62 2.67
N LEU A 224 11.28 21.62 3.33
CA LEU A 224 11.93 20.78 4.33
C LEU A 224 13.16 20.09 3.73
N ARG A 225 12.98 19.37 2.62
CA ARG A 225 14.06 18.65 1.93
C ARG A 225 15.23 19.58 1.58
N ASN A 226 14.95 20.70 0.91
CA ASN A 226 15.99 21.59 0.41
C ASN A 226 16.80 22.22 1.55
N GLN A 227 16.15 22.64 2.63
CA GLN A 227 16.86 23.18 3.80
C GLN A 227 17.72 22.13 4.49
N LEU A 228 17.23 20.89 4.63
CA LEU A 228 18.02 19.80 5.18
C LEU A 228 19.23 19.48 4.30
N LEU A 229 19.07 19.40 2.98
CA LEU A 229 20.17 19.04 2.07
C LEU A 229 21.28 20.10 1.99
N GLN A 230 20.92 21.38 2.17
CA GLN A 230 21.85 22.52 2.11
C GLN A 230 22.62 22.77 3.42
N THR A 231 22.18 22.23 4.56
CA THR A 231 22.72 22.60 5.87
C THR A 231 23.86 21.69 6.32
N ASP A 232 25.00 22.25 6.77
CA ASP A 232 26.10 21.44 7.32
C ASP A 232 26.21 21.39 8.83
N THR A 233 25.48 22.27 9.51
CA THR A 233 25.62 22.52 10.94
C THR A 233 24.84 21.55 11.82
N LEU A 234 24.18 20.55 11.24
CA LEU A 234 23.37 19.58 11.99
C LEU A 234 24.25 18.72 12.92
N PRO A 235 23.96 18.68 14.24
CA PRO A 235 24.72 17.89 15.19
C PRO A 235 24.67 16.38 14.87
N PRO A 236 25.75 15.62 15.14
CA PRO A 236 25.74 14.18 14.93
C PRO A 236 24.77 13.47 15.90
N ARG A 237 24.25 12.31 15.50
CA ARG A 237 23.31 11.46 16.27
C ARG A 237 21.94 12.11 16.58
N THR A 238 21.57 13.11 15.81
CA THR A 238 20.26 13.74 15.84
C THR A 238 19.32 13.11 14.82
N ILE A 239 18.01 13.20 15.06
CA ILE A 239 16.98 12.74 14.13
C ILE A 239 17.10 13.52 12.83
N LEU A 240 17.28 14.84 12.90
CA LEU A 240 17.42 15.70 11.72
C LEU A 240 18.67 15.35 10.89
N LYS A 241 19.81 15.00 11.51
CA LYS A 241 21.00 14.56 10.78
C LYS A 241 20.78 13.20 10.11
N SER A 242 20.08 12.29 10.79
CA SER A 242 19.75 10.98 10.22
C SER A 242 18.79 11.12 9.03
N LEU A 243 17.77 11.99 9.16
CA LEU A 243 16.84 12.33 8.08
C LEU A 243 17.56 12.99 6.90
N GLN A 244 18.48 13.92 7.17
CA GLN A 244 19.31 14.55 6.14
C GLN A 244 20.11 13.51 5.33
N LYS A 245 20.77 12.56 6.00
CA LYS A 245 21.50 11.49 5.32
C LYS A 245 20.57 10.68 4.44
N LEU A 246 19.42 10.25 4.98
CA LEU A 246 18.43 9.49 4.21
C LEU A 246 17.96 10.27 2.97
N PHE A 247 17.67 11.56 3.10
CA PHE A 247 17.27 12.41 1.98
C PHE A 247 18.38 12.59 0.94
N ALA A 248 19.64 12.64 1.36
CA ALA A 248 20.77 12.66 0.43
C ALA A 248 20.84 11.35 -0.38
N PHE A 249 20.67 10.19 0.26
CA PHE A 249 20.58 8.90 -0.42
C PHE A 249 19.39 8.83 -1.38
N LEU A 250 18.21 9.31 -0.98
CA LEU A 250 17.03 9.36 -1.86
C LEU A 250 17.22 10.27 -3.08
N ALA A 251 17.97 11.36 -2.92
CA ALA A 251 18.25 12.29 -4.01
C ALA A 251 19.26 11.74 -5.04
N LEU A 252 20.18 10.88 -4.61
CA LEU A 252 21.45 10.69 -5.31
C LEU A 252 21.94 9.25 -5.47
N SER A 253 21.39 8.32 -4.69
CA SER A 253 21.75 6.91 -4.81
C SER A 253 21.40 6.40 -6.21
N GLN A 254 22.21 5.47 -6.73
CA GLN A 254 21.94 4.72 -7.96
C GLN A 254 21.21 3.40 -7.68
N ARG A 255 21.03 3.04 -6.41
CA ARG A 255 20.21 1.88 -6.03
C ARG A 255 18.75 2.13 -6.39
N PRO A 256 17.97 1.08 -6.71
CA PRO A 256 16.52 1.21 -6.87
C PRO A 256 15.82 1.56 -5.55
N ALA A 257 16.37 1.11 -4.42
CA ALA A 257 15.85 1.40 -3.09
C ALA A 257 16.98 1.50 -2.05
N VAL A 258 16.75 2.32 -1.01
CA VAL A 258 17.69 2.57 0.10
C VAL A 258 17.16 1.92 1.37
N CYS A 259 18.06 1.41 2.22
CA CYS A 259 17.72 0.85 3.52
C CYS A 259 17.53 1.98 4.56
N PRO A 260 16.35 2.15 5.18
CA PRO A 260 16.12 3.18 6.19
C PRO A 260 16.52 2.76 7.63
N GLU A 261 17.21 1.63 7.81
CA GLU A 261 17.49 1.03 9.13
C GLU A 261 18.17 2.00 10.13
N ASP A 262 19.25 2.67 9.70
CA ASP A 262 19.98 3.65 10.52
C ASP A 262 19.07 4.81 10.99
N PHE A 263 18.13 5.21 10.13
CA PHE A 263 17.18 6.26 10.43
C PHE A 263 16.13 5.79 11.43
N LEU A 264 15.53 4.61 11.22
CA LEU A 264 14.50 4.06 12.10
C LEU A 264 15.04 3.79 13.51
N HIS A 265 16.28 3.32 13.63
CA HIS A 265 16.93 3.14 14.93
C HIS A 265 17.04 4.45 15.73
N THR A 266 17.15 5.59 15.06
CA THR A 266 17.30 6.92 15.71
C THR A 266 15.96 7.62 15.93
N SER A 267 14.95 7.34 15.10
CA SER A 267 13.72 8.15 14.99
C SER A 267 12.45 7.46 15.46
N ASN A 268 12.48 6.15 15.75
CA ASN A 268 11.28 5.44 16.20
C ASN A 268 10.83 5.93 17.59
N PRO A 269 9.51 6.05 17.81
CA PRO A 269 8.95 6.23 19.14
C PRO A 269 9.43 5.13 20.10
N PRO A 270 9.72 5.44 21.37
CA PRO A 270 10.22 4.45 22.34
C PRO A 270 9.29 3.24 22.57
N TRP A 271 8.00 3.40 22.30
CA TRP A 271 6.99 2.35 22.44
C TRP A 271 6.74 1.55 21.17
N PHE A 272 7.40 1.88 20.05
CA PHE A 272 7.30 1.10 18.82
C PHE A 272 8.24 -0.11 18.90
N GLN A 273 7.69 -1.32 18.81
CA GLN A 273 8.49 -2.54 18.78
C GLN A 273 8.96 -2.85 17.37
N GLN A 274 10.19 -3.34 17.25
CA GLN A 274 10.77 -3.71 15.96
C GLN A 274 10.02 -4.90 15.35
N GLY A 275 9.62 -4.76 14.10
CA GLY A 275 8.89 -5.80 13.37
C GLY A 275 7.39 -5.83 13.65
N GLU A 276 6.84 -4.93 14.45
CA GLU A 276 5.38 -4.74 14.58
C GLU A 276 4.83 -3.76 13.55
N GLN A 277 3.54 -3.90 13.25
CA GLN A 277 2.81 -2.93 12.44
C GLN A 277 2.42 -1.74 13.33
N GLN A 278 2.57 -0.53 12.79
CA GLN A 278 2.38 0.71 13.53
C GLN A 278 1.51 1.69 12.74
N ASP A 279 0.95 2.69 13.44
CA ASP A 279 0.20 3.76 12.83
C ASP A 279 1.14 4.81 12.21
N CYS A 280 0.96 5.11 10.92
CA CYS A 280 1.83 6.06 10.24
C CYS A 280 1.61 7.52 10.70
N SER A 281 0.41 7.88 11.16
CA SER A 281 0.10 9.22 11.68
C SER A 281 0.75 9.47 13.04
N GLU A 282 0.83 8.43 13.88
CA GLU A 282 1.54 8.48 15.16
C GLU A 282 3.05 8.63 14.93
N PHE A 283 3.61 7.86 14.00
CA PHE A 283 5.00 8.00 13.59
C PHE A 283 5.31 9.41 13.06
N LEU A 284 4.46 9.94 12.19
CA LEU A 284 4.60 11.29 11.64
C LEU A 284 4.62 12.35 12.74
N ARG A 285 3.66 12.30 13.67
CA ARG A 285 3.58 13.27 14.77
C ARG A 285 4.81 13.22 15.65
N TYR A 286 5.20 12.01 16.09
CA TYR A 286 6.40 11.85 16.91
C TYR A 286 7.66 12.37 16.20
N LEU A 287 7.81 12.09 14.91
CA LEU A 287 8.96 12.54 14.12
C LEU A 287 9.01 14.07 14.02
N VAL A 288 7.87 14.71 13.73
CA VAL A 288 7.74 16.17 13.58
C VAL A 288 7.99 16.86 14.93
N ASP A 289 7.37 16.40 16.00
CA ASP A 289 7.51 16.97 17.34
C ASP A 289 8.93 16.79 17.88
N SER A 290 9.51 15.60 17.71
CA SER A 290 10.89 15.33 18.15
C SER A 290 11.90 16.17 17.37
N SER A 291 11.69 16.34 16.06
CA SER A 291 12.53 17.21 15.22
C SER A 291 12.43 18.67 15.67
N HIS A 292 11.22 19.14 16.00
CA HIS A 292 10.97 20.49 16.48
C HIS A 292 11.67 20.76 17.83
N GLU A 293 11.53 19.85 18.80
CA GLU A 293 12.16 19.98 20.12
C GLU A 293 13.69 19.86 20.06
N GLU A 294 14.21 19.03 19.16
CA GLU A 294 15.65 18.91 18.90
C GLU A 294 16.24 20.21 18.34
N GLU A 295 15.57 20.84 17.36
CA GLU A 295 16.01 22.13 16.80
C GLU A 295 16.01 23.24 17.85
N LYS A 296 14.95 23.34 18.66
CA LYS A 296 14.86 24.28 19.79
C LYS A 296 16.03 24.11 20.77
N ARG A 297 16.28 22.87 21.20
CA ARG A 297 17.30 22.55 22.21
C ARG A 297 18.71 22.92 21.77
N HIS A 298 19.00 22.75 20.49
CA HIS A 298 20.34 22.97 19.94
C HIS A 298 20.54 24.35 19.31
N SER A 299 19.47 25.14 19.12
CA SER A 299 19.50 26.56 18.73
C SER A 299 20.37 26.86 17.49
N PHE A 300 20.35 25.97 16.48
CA PHE A 300 21.00 26.24 15.19
C PHE A 300 19.98 26.75 14.17
N PRO A 301 20.33 27.74 13.32
CA PRO A 301 19.38 28.34 12.39
C PRO A 301 19.22 27.47 11.13
N LEU A 302 18.17 26.63 11.07
CA LEU A 302 17.73 25.99 9.83
C LEU A 302 16.75 26.86 9.03
N SER A 303 16.05 27.79 9.68
CA SER A 303 15.11 28.70 9.01
C SER A 303 15.86 29.81 8.28
N CYS A 304 15.40 30.18 7.07
CA CYS A 304 15.88 31.37 6.37
C CYS A 304 15.38 32.68 7.02
N SER A 305 14.36 32.62 7.88
CA SER A 305 13.78 33.78 8.56
C SER A 305 14.54 34.05 9.86
N GLN A 306 15.62 34.83 9.77
CA GLN A 306 16.38 35.26 10.96
C GLN A 306 15.56 36.18 11.91
N SER A 307 14.37 36.64 11.51
CA SER A 307 13.56 37.58 12.28
C SER A 307 12.50 36.93 13.20
N THR A 308 12.16 35.65 13.05
CA THR A 308 11.01 35.05 13.76
C THR A 308 11.36 34.04 14.85
N GLY A 309 12.61 33.57 14.96
CA GLY A 309 13.01 32.58 15.97
C GLY A 309 12.27 31.23 15.88
N GLN A 310 11.58 30.99 14.77
CA GLN A 310 10.81 29.76 14.51
C GLN A 310 11.73 28.65 13.99
N THR A 311 11.45 27.43 14.42
CA THR A 311 12.11 26.23 13.87
C THR A 311 11.70 25.96 12.43
N LEU A 312 12.50 25.23 11.66
CA LEU A 312 12.14 24.77 10.31
C LEU A 312 10.82 24.00 10.30
N ILE A 313 10.58 23.17 11.32
CA ILE A 313 9.32 22.42 11.44
C ILE A 313 8.11 23.35 11.59
N GLN A 314 8.19 24.36 12.47
CA GLN A 314 7.15 25.37 12.61
C GLN A 314 6.98 26.22 11.36
N GLU A 315 8.07 26.54 10.65
CA GLU A 315 7.98 27.27 9.38
C GLU A 315 7.21 26.45 8.31
N VAL A 316 7.44 25.14 8.25
CA VAL A 316 6.87 24.27 7.22
C VAL A 316 5.45 23.81 7.57
N PHE A 317 5.24 23.23 8.75
CA PHE A 317 3.99 22.59 9.16
C PHE A 317 3.24 23.33 10.27
N GLY A 318 3.86 24.34 10.89
CA GLY A 318 3.27 25.03 12.03
C GLY A 318 2.05 25.84 11.64
N GLY A 319 0.96 25.64 12.39
CA GLY A 319 -0.22 26.48 12.41
C GLY A 319 -0.73 26.66 13.85
N ALA A 320 -1.87 27.32 14.01
CA ALA A 320 -2.52 27.46 15.31
C ALA A 320 -4.03 27.39 15.20
N VAL A 321 -4.66 26.73 16.17
CA VAL A 321 -6.11 26.63 16.32
C VAL A 321 -6.53 27.34 17.60
N CYS A 322 -7.63 28.07 17.55
CA CYS A 322 -8.25 28.70 18.70
C CYS A 322 -9.55 27.97 19.05
N THR A 323 -9.62 27.41 20.25
CA THR A 323 -10.85 26.87 20.82
C THR A 323 -11.49 27.93 21.72
N THR A 324 -12.75 28.26 21.45
CA THR A 324 -13.52 29.24 22.23
C THR A 324 -14.71 28.56 22.89
N TYR A 325 -14.83 28.73 24.20
CA TYR A 325 -15.96 28.28 25.02
C TYR A 325 -16.84 29.47 25.38
N HIS A 326 -18.11 29.40 25.01
CA HIS A 326 -19.10 30.43 25.28
C HIS A 326 -20.16 29.88 26.25
N CYS A 327 -20.17 30.38 27.48
CA CYS A 327 -21.15 29.95 28.49
C CYS A 327 -22.55 30.48 28.15
N LEU A 328 -23.55 29.60 28.05
CA LEU A 328 -24.92 29.98 27.69
C LEU A 328 -25.68 30.66 28.85
N THR A 329 -25.15 30.61 30.07
CA THR A 329 -25.79 31.24 31.25
C THR A 329 -25.30 32.66 31.50
N CYS A 330 -23.98 32.89 31.50
CA CYS A 330 -23.39 34.20 31.82
C CYS A 330 -22.81 34.94 30.62
N ASN A 331 -22.85 34.34 29.43
CA ASN A 331 -22.27 34.90 28.20
C ASN A 331 -20.75 35.17 28.29
N GLY A 332 -20.08 34.54 29.26
CA GLY A 332 -18.64 34.61 29.43
C GLY A 332 -17.91 33.77 28.38
N GLU A 333 -16.83 34.33 27.85
CA GLU A 333 -16.00 33.72 26.80
C GLU A 333 -14.64 33.30 27.36
N SER A 334 -14.22 32.06 27.07
CA SER A 334 -12.90 31.53 27.40
C SER A 334 -12.22 31.06 26.12
N LYS A 335 -11.03 31.59 25.83
CA LYS A 335 -10.26 31.27 24.61
C LYS A 335 -8.98 30.56 24.95
N ASN A 336 -8.68 29.49 24.23
CA ASN A 336 -7.41 28.79 24.28
C ASN A 336 -6.82 28.70 22.87
N LYS A 337 -5.57 29.10 22.69
CA LYS A 337 -4.87 29.04 21.41
C LYS A 337 -3.75 28.01 21.50
N GLU A 338 -3.81 27.01 20.63
CA GLU A 338 -2.89 25.87 20.62
C GLU A 338 -2.18 25.80 19.27
N ALA A 339 -0.88 25.52 19.29
CA ALA A 339 -0.10 25.28 18.09
C ALA A 339 -0.38 23.88 17.55
N ILE A 340 -0.43 23.74 16.23
CA ILE A 340 -0.71 22.48 15.53
C ILE A 340 0.32 22.22 14.45
N THR A 341 0.52 20.94 14.12
CA THR A 341 1.32 20.47 12.98
C THR A 341 0.49 19.64 12.00
N ASP A 342 -0.62 19.07 12.47
CA ASP A 342 -1.60 18.34 11.69
C ASP A 342 -3.01 18.48 12.28
N LEU A 343 -4.04 18.22 11.47
CA LEU A 343 -5.44 18.19 11.89
C LEU A 343 -6.02 16.78 11.77
N HIS A 344 -6.66 16.29 12.83
CA HIS A 344 -7.40 15.03 12.82
C HIS A 344 -8.85 15.30 12.45
N VAL A 345 -9.24 14.85 11.27
CA VAL A 345 -10.58 15.09 10.73
C VAL A 345 -11.42 13.84 10.95
N ALA A 346 -12.46 13.98 11.78
CA ALA A 346 -13.41 12.92 12.06
C ALA A 346 -14.40 12.72 10.91
N PHE A 347 -14.92 11.50 10.78
CA PHE A 347 -16.05 11.24 9.89
C PHE A 347 -17.33 11.76 10.55
N PRO A 348 -18.12 12.60 9.87
CA PRO A 348 -19.38 13.08 10.41
C PRO A 348 -20.36 11.92 10.61
N GLU A 349 -21.10 11.95 11.72
CA GLU A 349 -22.15 10.97 11.99
C GLU A 349 -23.30 11.13 10.99
N VAL A 350 -23.75 10.01 10.40
CA VAL A 350 -24.77 9.96 9.34
C VAL A 350 -26.12 10.57 9.78
N SER A 351 -26.36 10.67 11.09
CA SER A 351 -27.62 11.15 11.69
C SER A 351 -27.87 12.66 11.60
N ARG A 352 -26.88 13.49 11.23
CA ARG A 352 -27.06 14.97 11.23
C ARG A 352 -27.49 15.59 9.90
N ILE A 353 -27.53 14.82 8.80
CA ILE A 353 -27.80 15.35 7.44
C ILE A 353 -29.31 15.38 7.10
N ALA A 354 -30.17 14.76 7.91
CA ALA A 354 -31.62 14.89 7.76
C ALA A 354 -32.13 16.11 8.54
N GLY A 355 -32.25 17.25 7.87
CA GLY A 355 -32.90 18.43 8.43
C GLY A 355 -34.36 18.15 8.78
N SER A 356 -34.67 18.12 10.08
CA SER A 356 -35.93 18.65 10.62
C SER A 356 -35.81 18.77 12.14
N SER A 357 -36.19 19.95 12.63
CA SER A 357 -36.32 20.33 14.02
C SER A 357 -37.14 19.31 14.82
N GLU A 358 -36.57 18.74 15.88
CA GLU A 358 -37.30 18.45 17.13
C GLU A 358 -36.35 18.06 18.27
N SER A 359 -36.53 18.72 19.40
CA SER A 359 -35.84 18.48 20.67
C SER A 359 -36.24 17.14 21.31
N LYS A 360 -35.30 16.45 21.97
CA LYS A 360 -35.50 15.54 23.13
C LYS A 360 -34.12 15.14 23.68
N VAL A 361 -33.65 15.74 24.78
CA VAL A 361 -33.91 15.38 26.19
C VAL A 361 -33.58 13.91 26.49
N TYR A 362 -32.47 13.71 27.21
CA TYR A 362 -32.10 12.47 27.88
C TYR A 362 -33.22 11.97 28.81
N GLN A 363 -33.73 10.78 28.56
CA GLN A 363 -34.42 10.00 29.59
C GLN A 363 -33.80 8.60 29.69
N THR A 364 -33.36 8.31 30.90
CA THR A 364 -32.92 7.00 31.35
C THR A 364 -34.12 6.04 31.49
N ARG A 365 -33.81 4.75 31.28
CA ARG A 365 -34.42 3.55 31.91
C ARG A 365 -35.35 2.67 31.06
N SER A 366 -34.78 1.53 30.67
CA SER A 366 -35.32 0.15 30.74
C SER A 366 -36.77 -0.13 30.29
N LYS A 367 -36.94 -0.83 29.16
CA LYS A 367 -37.65 -2.14 29.08
C LYS A 367 -37.56 -2.76 27.68
N SER A 368 -37.45 -4.08 27.70
CA SER A 368 -37.47 -5.02 26.59
C SER A 368 -38.74 -4.94 25.74
N SER A 369 -38.62 -4.98 24.41
CA SER A 369 -39.10 -6.06 23.55
C SER A 369 -39.00 -5.64 22.07
N THR A 370 -38.35 -6.52 21.31
CA THR A 370 -38.60 -6.87 19.90
C THR A 370 -39.46 -5.91 19.08
N GLU A 371 -38.81 -5.15 18.20
CA GLU A 371 -39.25 -4.87 16.83
C GLU A 371 -38.09 -4.15 16.12
N VAL A 372 -37.37 -4.90 15.27
CA VAL A 372 -36.34 -4.35 14.37
C VAL A 372 -37.09 -3.55 13.31
N LYS A 373 -37.19 -2.23 13.51
CA LYS A 373 -37.57 -1.32 12.43
C LYS A 373 -36.32 -1.09 11.59
N GLU A 374 -36.39 -1.54 10.34
CA GLU A 374 -35.43 -1.22 9.29
C GLU A 374 -35.30 0.30 9.16
N GLU A 375 -34.22 0.85 9.70
CA GLU A 375 -33.81 2.22 9.43
C GLU A 375 -33.25 2.28 8.01
N SER A 376 -33.83 3.17 7.20
CA SER A 376 -33.52 3.36 5.80
C SER A 376 -32.06 3.77 5.60
N TYR A 377 -31.25 2.86 5.05
CA TYR A 377 -29.90 3.13 4.55
C TYR A 377 -29.93 4.27 3.53
N GLN A 378 -29.47 5.46 3.92
CA GLN A 378 -29.06 6.47 2.95
C GLN A 378 -27.85 5.95 2.17
N ASP A 379 -27.87 6.22 0.87
CA ASP A 379 -27.08 5.60 -0.18
C ASP A 379 -25.56 5.72 0.10
N VAL A 380 -24.92 4.59 0.47
CA VAL A 380 -23.47 4.47 0.72
C VAL A 380 -22.65 4.69 -0.57
N THR A 381 -23.31 4.94 -1.71
CA THR A 381 -22.68 5.05 -3.03
C THR A 381 -22.05 6.41 -3.32
N THR A 382 -22.48 7.51 -2.67
CA THR A 382 -21.87 8.83 -2.90
C THR A 382 -20.62 9.03 -2.04
N PRO A 383 -19.45 9.36 -2.65
CA PRO A 383 -18.24 9.74 -1.92
C PRO A 383 -18.49 10.88 -0.94
N LEU A 384 -17.88 10.81 0.25
CA LEU A 384 -17.90 11.91 1.22
C LEU A 384 -16.88 12.98 0.81
N ALA A 385 -17.29 14.23 0.64
CA ALA A 385 -16.34 15.30 0.32
C ALA A 385 -15.48 15.65 1.53
N LEU A 386 -14.18 15.89 1.31
CA LEU A 386 -13.26 16.33 2.36
C LEU A 386 -13.67 17.69 2.93
N GLU A 387 -14.23 18.54 2.10
CA GLU A 387 -14.77 19.86 2.42
C GLU A 387 -15.88 19.75 3.47
N ASP A 388 -16.82 18.81 3.30
CA ASP A 388 -17.89 18.53 4.27
C ASP A 388 -17.32 18.05 5.62
N MET A 389 -16.26 17.23 5.57
CA MET A 389 -15.60 16.76 6.79
C MET A 389 -14.90 17.91 7.54
N LEU A 390 -14.31 18.86 6.81
CA LEU A 390 -13.69 20.04 7.40
C LEU A 390 -14.76 21.03 7.90
N GLU A 391 -15.87 21.19 7.20
CA GLU A 391 -16.99 22.01 7.66
C GLU A 391 -17.53 21.48 8.98
N ALA A 392 -17.71 20.16 9.11
CA ALA A 392 -18.09 19.50 10.36
C ALA A 392 -17.03 19.66 11.47
N TYR A 393 -15.74 19.68 11.13
CA TYR A 393 -14.65 19.89 12.10
C TYR A 393 -14.73 21.28 12.77
N PHE A 394 -15.13 22.31 12.01
CA PHE A 394 -15.28 23.68 12.51
C PHE A 394 -16.70 24.01 13.00
N GLU A 395 -17.63 23.05 12.97
CA GLU A 395 -18.99 23.25 13.43
C GLU A 395 -19.03 23.48 14.97
N PRO A 396 -19.84 24.45 15.46
CA PRO A 396 -20.01 24.64 16.89
C PRO A 396 -20.61 23.40 17.58
N GLU A 397 -20.01 23.00 18.69
CA GLU A 397 -20.43 21.85 19.50
C GLU A 397 -21.15 22.32 20.76
N SER A 398 -22.30 21.73 21.09
CA SER A 398 -23.00 21.99 22.35
C SER A 398 -22.47 21.10 23.48
N MET A 399 -22.08 21.73 24.59
CA MET A 399 -21.57 21.06 25.79
C MET A 399 -22.67 20.98 26.85
N GLU A 400 -23.48 19.93 26.79
CA GLU A 400 -24.65 19.72 27.65
C GLU A 400 -24.56 18.42 28.48
N GLY A 401 -25.44 18.28 29.48
CA GLY A 401 -25.59 17.03 30.25
C GLY A 401 -24.35 16.66 31.06
N GLU A 402 -23.76 15.49 30.77
CA GLU A 402 -22.52 15.02 31.41
C GLU A 402 -21.27 15.73 30.87
N ASN A 403 -21.34 16.32 29.68
CA ASN A 403 -20.24 17.02 29.01
C ASN A 403 -20.23 18.54 29.27
N ARG A 404 -20.88 19.02 30.35
CA ARG A 404 -20.96 20.45 30.66
C ARG A 404 -19.59 21.08 30.93
N TYR A 405 -19.42 22.32 30.51
CA TYR A 405 -18.20 23.10 30.71
C TYR A 405 -18.14 23.71 32.12
N HIS A 406 -16.98 23.64 32.77
CA HIS A 406 -16.76 24.36 34.04
C HIS A 406 -16.44 25.83 33.77
N CYS A 407 -17.44 26.70 33.93
CA CYS A 407 -17.29 28.12 33.70
C CYS A 407 -16.58 28.81 34.88
N SER A 408 -15.47 29.50 34.61
CA SER A 408 -14.70 30.26 35.61
C SER A 408 -15.48 31.44 36.20
N VAL A 409 -16.35 32.08 35.40
CA VAL A 409 -17.20 33.21 35.83
C VAL A 409 -18.34 32.74 36.74
N CYS A 410 -18.98 31.61 36.41
CA CYS A 410 -20.06 31.05 37.22
C CYS A 410 -19.56 30.20 38.41
N GLY A 411 -18.30 29.76 38.39
CA GLY A 411 -17.71 28.87 39.38
C GLY A 411 -18.33 27.46 39.43
N THR A 412 -18.99 27.01 38.34
CA THR A 412 -19.68 25.72 38.30
C THR A 412 -19.88 25.20 36.87
N LEU A 413 -20.35 23.95 36.73
CA LEU A 413 -20.67 23.32 35.45
C LEU A 413 -21.90 23.96 34.80
N ARG A 414 -21.76 24.40 33.56
CA ARG A 414 -22.80 25.08 32.78
C ARG A 414 -22.83 24.55 31.35
N ASP A 415 -24.00 24.69 30.74
CA ASP A 415 -24.14 24.46 29.31
C ASP A 415 -23.36 25.56 28.58
N ALA A 416 -22.57 25.16 27.61
CA ALA A 416 -21.70 26.03 26.84
C ALA A 416 -21.69 25.62 25.37
N CYS A 417 -21.33 26.56 24.51
CA CYS A 417 -21.01 26.26 23.12
C CYS A 417 -19.49 26.28 22.95
N ARG A 418 -18.93 25.21 22.40
CA ARG A 418 -17.51 25.09 22.05
C ARG A 418 -17.37 25.32 20.55
N THR A 419 -16.47 26.22 20.16
CA THR A 419 -16.16 26.50 18.75
C THR A 419 -14.66 26.34 18.53
N VAL A 420 -14.30 25.90 17.33
CA VAL A 420 -12.91 25.70 16.91
C VAL A 420 -12.70 26.53 15.66
N ALA A 421 -11.61 27.30 15.61
CA ALA A 421 -11.26 28.15 14.47
C ALA A 421 -9.77 28.06 14.18
N LEU A 422 -9.39 28.07 12.91
CA LEU A 422 -8.01 28.16 12.47
C LEU A 422 -7.53 29.61 12.66
N ALA A 423 -6.65 29.82 13.64
CA ALA A 423 -6.11 31.13 13.97
C ALA A 423 -4.90 31.50 13.11
N GLU A 424 -4.04 30.51 12.82
CA GLU A 424 -2.88 30.67 11.92
C GLU A 424 -2.85 29.49 10.95
N PRO A 425 -3.02 29.72 9.64
CA PRO A 425 -2.99 28.63 8.65
C PRO A 425 -1.55 28.14 8.43
N PRO A 426 -1.31 26.82 8.41
CA PRO A 426 0.02 26.26 8.14
C PRO A 426 0.38 26.35 6.66
N ARG A 427 1.67 26.54 6.33
CA ARG A 427 2.14 26.53 4.94
C ARG A 427 1.93 25.17 4.27
N HIS A 428 2.15 24.10 5.03
CA HIS A 428 1.83 22.73 4.65
C HIS A 428 0.75 22.19 5.59
N LEU A 429 -0.46 22.04 5.08
CA LEU A 429 -1.59 21.50 5.80
C LEU A 429 -1.57 19.96 5.72
N VAL A 430 -1.42 19.32 6.87
CA VAL A 430 -1.49 17.86 7.01
C VAL A 430 -2.82 17.47 7.63
N LEU A 431 -3.60 16.64 6.94
CA LEU A 431 -4.90 16.16 7.40
C LEU A 431 -4.83 14.65 7.62
N THR A 432 -5.07 14.21 8.86
CA THR A 432 -5.19 12.80 9.23
C THR A 432 -6.68 12.44 9.27
N LEU A 433 -7.12 11.52 8.40
CA LEU A 433 -8.51 11.06 8.39
C LEU A 433 -8.71 9.97 9.45
N MET A 434 -9.58 10.22 10.43
CA MET A 434 -9.81 9.32 11.57
C MET A 434 -10.61 8.08 11.16
N ARG A 435 -9.97 7.17 10.42
CA ARG A 435 -10.60 5.97 9.87
C ARG A 435 -10.77 4.83 10.87
N PHE A 436 -10.13 4.89 12.03
CA PHE A 436 -10.20 3.82 13.01
C PHE A 436 -11.19 4.21 14.10
N SER A 437 -12.32 3.52 14.13
CA SER A 437 -13.37 3.69 15.13
C SER A 437 -13.36 2.52 16.10
N TYR A 438 -13.61 2.80 17.38
CA TYR A 438 -13.82 1.77 18.38
C TYR A 438 -15.30 1.66 18.70
N ASP A 439 -15.87 0.47 18.51
CA ASP A 439 -17.22 0.19 18.93
C ASP A 439 -17.21 -0.31 20.38
N GLY A 440 -17.67 0.55 21.30
CA GLY A 440 -17.73 0.24 22.72
C GLY A 440 -18.72 -0.86 23.09
N VAL A 441 -19.68 -1.19 22.21
CA VAL A 441 -20.66 -2.25 22.44
C VAL A 441 -20.08 -3.62 22.08
N THR A 442 -19.44 -3.74 20.91
CA THR A 442 -18.82 -5.00 20.48
C THR A 442 -17.40 -5.19 21.04
N GLY A 443 -16.78 -4.13 21.55
CA GLY A 443 -15.39 -4.13 22.00
C GLY A 443 -14.39 -4.30 20.86
N THR A 444 -14.79 -3.99 19.62
CA THR A 444 -13.97 -4.20 18.42
C THR A 444 -13.53 -2.87 17.80
N ARG A 445 -12.31 -2.86 17.25
CA ARG A 445 -11.84 -1.77 16.39
C ARG A 445 -12.23 -2.06 14.96
N ALA A 446 -12.81 -1.08 14.29
CA ALA A 446 -13.21 -1.15 12.90
C ALA A 446 -12.51 -0.06 12.08
N LYS A 447 -12.24 -0.37 10.82
CA LYS A 447 -11.75 0.60 9.83
C LYS A 447 -12.93 1.10 8.99
N ILE A 448 -13.07 2.41 8.87
CA ILE A 448 -14.04 3.08 8.01
C ILE A 448 -13.55 3.03 6.56
N LEU A 449 -14.20 2.19 5.76
CA LEU A 449 -13.93 1.99 4.33
C LEU A 449 -14.75 2.91 3.41
N ARG A 450 -15.37 3.96 3.96
CA ARG A 450 -16.11 4.95 3.16
C ARG A 450 -15.13 5.72 2.24
N GLU A 451 -15.49 5.82 0.96
CA GLU A 451 -14.75 6.65 0.00
C GLU A 451 -14.83 8.12 0.42
N VAL A 452 -13.68 8.79 0.38
CA VAL A 452 -13.55 10.23 0.64
C VAL A 452 -13.03 10.88 -0.63
N ALA A 453 -13.80 11.78 -1.21
CA ALA A 453 -13.37 12.62 -2.32
C ALA A 453 -12.54 13.77 -1.76
N PHE A 454 -11.25 13.83 -2.15
CA PHE A 454 -10.34 14.91 -1.77
C PHE A 454 -9.92 15.68 -3.03
N PRO A 455 -10.16 17.00 -3.08
CA PRO A 455 -9.90 17.79 -4.27
C PRO A 455 -8.40 18.05 -4.46
N GLN A 456 -7.98 18.28 -5.71
CA GLN A 456 -6.60 18.67 -5.99
C GLN A 456 -6.31 20.09 -5.46
N LEU A 457 -7.31 20.97 -5.53
CA LEU A 457 -7.33 22.32 -4.97
C LEU A 457 -8.34 22.35 -3.84
N LEU A 458 -7.88 22.60 -2.62
CA LEU A 458 -8.71 22.67 -1.43
C LEU A 458 -8.87 24.12 -1.01
N GLU A 459 -10.11 24.60 -1.01
CA GLU A 459 -10.51 25.83 -0.34
C GLU A 459 -11.02 25.45 1.05
N LEU A 460 -10.52 26.12 2.09
CA LEU A 460 -11.01 25.87 3.45
C LEU A 460 -12.46 26.36 3.57
N PRO A 461 -13.32 25.66 4.34
CA PRO A 461 -14.72 26.03 4.47
C PRO A 461 -14.86 27.40 5.15
N SER A 462 -15.94 28.13 4.86
CA SER A 462 -16.13 29.50 5.36
C SER A 462 -16.20 29.61 6.88
N ASN A 463 -16.59 28.53 7.57
CA ASN A 463 -16.63 28.45 9.03
C ASN A 463 -15.27 28.13 9.67
N CYS A 464 -14.17 28.01 8.91
CA CYS A 464 -12.83 27.75 9.44
C CYS A 464 -12.27 28.88 10.33
N GLY A 465 -12.97 30.01 10.44
CA GLY A 465 -12.60 31.14 11.30
C GLY A 465 -11.59 32.11 10.69
N LEU A 466 -11.20 31.91 9.42
CA LEU A 466 -10.39 32.86 8.66
C LEU A 466 -11.28 33.83 7.88
N ASP A 467 -10.88 35.10 7.85
CA ASP A 467 -11.54 36.14 7.05
C ASP A 467 -11.58 35.77 5.57
N SER A 468 -12.71 36.00 4.90
CA SER A 468 -12.91 35.64 3.47
C SER A 468 -11.89 36.28 2.52
N SER A 469 -11.27 37.41 2.89
CA SER A 469 -10.22 38.06 2.11
C SER A 469 -8.82 37.44 2.30
N GLN A 470 -8.65 36.52 3.26
CA GLN A 470 -7.37 35.92 3.64
C GLN A 470 -7.38 34.38 3.58
N GLN A 471 -8.47 33.76 3.09
CA GLN A 471 -8.55 32.31 3.03
C GLN A 471 -7.52 31.73 2.05
N PRO A 472 -6.59 30.89 2.55
CA PRO A 472 -5.59 30.28 1.70
C PRO A 472 -6.19 29.15 0.86
N THR A 473 -5.86 29.14 -0.43
CA THR A 473 -6.07 27.97 -1.28
C THR A 473 -4.90 27.01 -1.11
N TYR A 474 -5.23 25.73 -0.94
CA TYR A 474 -4.27 24.66 -0.75
C TYR A 474 -4.23 23.73 -1.95
N VAL A 475 -3.08 23.10 -2.20
CA VAL A 475 -2.93 22.14 -3.30
C VAL A 475 -2.35 20.83 -2.82
N LEU A 476 -3.03 19.74 -3.16
CA LEU A 476 -2.64 18.39 -2.82
C LEU A 476 -1.31 18.02 -3.48
N TYR A 477 -0.36 17.50 -2.71
CA TYR A 477 0.91 17.01 -3.24
C TYR A 477 1.33 15.64 -2.69
N ALA A 478 0.75 15.15 -1.59
CA ALA A 478 0.94 13.76 -1.17
C ALA A 478 -0.31 13.17 -0.50
N VAL A 479 -0.51 11.87 -0.69
CA VAL A 479 -1.59 11.05 -0.11
C VAL A 479 -0.96 9.74 0.37
N VAL A 480 -0.95 9.54 1.68
CA VAL A 480 -0.62 8.24 2.29
C VAL A 480 -1.88 7.39 2.29
N VAL A 481 -1.80 6.20 1.73
CA VAL A 481 -2.91 5.24 1.63
C VAL A 481 -2.65 4.08 2.57
N HIS A 482 -3.69 3.66 3.28
CA HIS A 482 -3.70 2.42 4.03
C HIS A 482 -4.53 1.37 3.30
N SER A 483 -3.90 0.28 2.87
CA SER A 483 -4.52 -0.92 2.29
C SER A 483 -4.78 -1.97 3.36
N GLY A 484 -6.05 -2.33 3.56
CA GLY A 484 -6.46 -3.33 4.55
C GLY A 484 -7.86 -3.08 5.07
N THR A 485 -8.48 -4.08 5.70
CA THR A 485 -9.84 -4.00 6.27
C THR A 485 -9.84 -3.88 7.80
N SER A 486 -8.69 -4.09 8.45
CA SER A 486 -8.54 -4.04 9.91
C SER A 486 -7.88 -2.72 10.31
N ALA A 487 -8.07 -2.34 11.58
CA ALA A 487 -7.31 -1.28 12.23
C ALA A 487 -5.91 -1.75 12.65
N ASP A 488 -5.74 -3.04 12.90
CA ASP A 488 -4.51 -3.60 13.47
C ASP A 488 -3.56 -4.12 12.38
N ARG A 489 -4.06 -4.26 11.14
CA ARG A 489 -3.28 -4.80 10.03
C ARG A 489 -3.52 -4.13 8.69
N GLY A 490 -2.43 -3.90 7.97
CA GLY A 490 -2.47 -3.48 6.58
C GLY A 490 -1.11 -3.11 6.01
N HIS A 491 -1.14 -2.46 4.87
CA HIS A 491 0.03 -2.00 4.13
C HIS A 491 -0.10 -0.52 3.80
N TYR A 492 0.97 0.25 4.02
CA TYR A 492 1.00 1.67 3.72
C TYR A 492 1.83 1.94 2.47
N TYR A 493 1.34 2.83 1.62
CA TYR A 493 2.04 3.32 0.45
C TYR A 493 1.63 4.77 0.18
N THR A 494 2.41 5.50 -0.62
CA THR A 494 2.20 6.96 -0.79
C THR A 494 2.15 7.34 -2.26
N TYR A 495 1.14 8.09 -2.65
CA TYR A 495 1.19 8.88 -3.87
C TYR A 495 1.74 10.26 -3.54
N ALA A 496 2.75 10.74 -4.27
CA ALA A 496 3.27 12.08 -4.04
C ALA A 496 3.89 12.70 -5.29
N ARG A 497 4.01 14.02 -5.24
CA ARG A 497 4.74 14.88 -6.17
C ARG A 497 5.44 15.97 -5.38
N TYR A 498 6.43 16.61 -5.99
CA TYR A 498 7.09 17.75 -5.35
C TYR A 498 6.11 18.87 -5.06
N SER A 499 6.23 19.46 -3.87
CA SER A 499 5.37 20.55 -3.42
C SER A 499 5.71 21.90 -4.07
N SER A 500 6.81 22.05 -4.83
CA SER A 500 7.30 23.30 -5.44
C SER A 500 6.33 24.01 -6.43
N GLN A 501 6.42 25.34 -6.54
CA GLN A 501 5.39 26.21 -7.15
C GLN A 501 5.52 26.48 -8.67
N GLU A 502 6.55 26.00 -9.38
CA GLU A 502 6.53 25.97 -10.87
C GLU A 502 5.34 25.17 -11.43
N SER A 503 4.62 24.46 -10.55
CA SER A 503 3.37 23.73 -10.72
C SER A 503 2.19 24.51 -11.34
N LEU A 504 2.31 25.81 -11.68
CA LEU A 504 1.22 26.60 -12.28
C LEU A 504 1.54 27.22 -13.65
N SER A 505 2.73 26.98 -14.21
CA SER A 505 3.11 27.56 -15.51
C SER A 505 3.10 26.50 -16.62
N PRO A 506 2.32 26.70 -17.70
CA PRO A 506 2.14 25.70 -18.75
C PRO A 506 3.38 25.66 -19.66
N ARG A 507 4.47 25.04 -19.21
CA ARG A 507 5.58 24.71 -20.11
C ARG A 507 5.26 23.43 -20.86
N LYS A 508 4.77 23.62 -22.10
CA LYS A 508 4.66 22.69 -23.23
C LYS A 508 5.19 21.27 -22.93
N SER A 509 4.35 20.43 -22.30
CA SER A 509 4.59 18.99 -22.23
C SER A 509 3.84 18.32 -23.39
N VAL A 510 4.61 17.71 -24.29
CA VAL A 510 4.13 16.91 -25.41
C VAL A 510 3.73 15.53 -24.87
N TYR A 511 2.48 15.36 -24.45
CA TYR A 511 1.86 14.04 -24.34
C TYR A 511 0.42 14.10 -24.88
N ARG A 512 0.11 13.19 -25.80
CA ARG A 512 -1.18 13.08 -26.48
C ARG A 512 -2.21 12.43 -25.54
N SER A 513 -3.43 13.00 -25.55
CA SER A 513 -4.68 12.50 -24.94
C SER A 513 -4.73 12.59 -23.41
N GLY A 514 -5.65 13.27 -22.74
CA GLY A 514 -6.88 13.93 -23.18
C GLY A 514 -7.70 14.41 -21.96
N THR A 515 -7.09 15.24 -21.10
CA THR A 515 -7.69 16.27 -20.22
C THR A 515 -6.50 17.05 -19.61
N PRO A 516 -6.48 18.40 -19.58
CA PRO A 516 -5.34 19.12 -19.01
C PRO A 516 -5.46 19.17 -17.48
N ASP A 517 -4.64 18.38 -16.78
CA ASP A 517 -4.38 18.56 -15.34
C ASP A 517 -3.82 19.99 -15.14
N PRO A 518 -4.50 20.86 -14.37
CA PRO A 518 -4.09 22.25 -14.19
C PRO A 518 -2.70 22.40 -13.53
N LEU A 519 -2.12 21.33 -12.99
CA LEU A 519 -0.87 21.37 -12.23
C LEU A 519 0.29 20.60 -12.88
N CYS A 520 0.11 20.04 -14.08
CA CYS A 520 1.11 19.57 -15.06
C CYS A 520 2.44 18.95 -14.52
N LYS A 521 2.44 18.29 -13.35
CA LYS A 521 3.60 17.57 -12.82
C LYS A 521 3.26 16.10 -12.58
N ARG A 522 4.19 15.23 -12.97
CA ARG A 522 4.13 13.78 -12.82
C ARG A 522 3.97 13.41 -11.35
N TRP A 523 2.96 12.61 -11.04
CA TRP A 523 2.83 11.97 -9.73
C TRP A 523 3.68 10.70 -9.71
N TYR A 524 4.03 10.28 -8.50
CA TYR A 524 4.75 9.04 -8.25
C TYR A 524 4.01 8.23 -7.20
N LEU A 525 3.98 6.93 -7.39
CA LEU A 525 3.55 5.96 -6.39
C LEU A 525 4.78 5.36 -5.74
N PHE A 526 4.91 5.56 -4.43
CA PHE A 526 5.93 4.97 -3.58
C PHE A 526 5.34 3.79 -2.83
N ASN A 527 5.77 2.59 -3.21
CA ASN A 527 5.37 1.35 -2.57
C ASN A 527 6.64 0.62 -2.14
N ASP A 528 7.15 1.00 -0.97
CA ASP A 528 8.43 0.57 -0.43
C ASP A 528 9.56 0.71 -1.47
N SER A 529 10.12 -0.42 -1.93
CA SER A 529 11.26 -0.47 -2.84
C SER A 529 10.89 -0.12 -4.27
N ARG A 530 9.59 -0.13 -4.60
CA ARG A 530 9.07 0.17 -5.93
C ARG A 530 8.62 1.61 -5.98
N VAL A 531 9.11 2.34 -6.99
CA VAL A 531 8.58 3.64 -7.37
C VAL A 531 8.09 3.57 -8.80
N SER A 532 6.84 3.95 -9.02
CA SER A 532 6.21 3.97 -10.34
C SER A 532 5.59 5.33 -10.63
N ALA A 533 5.39 5.61 -11.92
CA ALA A 533 4.70 6.83 -12.34
C ALA A 533 3.21 6.71 -12.07
N ALA A 534 2.61 7.80 -11.61
CA ALA A 534 1.18 7.89 -11.34
C ALA A 534 0.61 9.19 -11.91
N SER A 535 -0.71 9.36 -11.77
CA SER A 535 -1.42 10.60 -12.09
C SER A 535 -2.43 10.93 -10.99
N TYR A 536 -2.94 12.17 -10.96
CA TYR A 536 -4.03 12.50 -10.06
C TYR A 536 -5.30 11.68 -10.35
N ALA A 537 -5.55 11.32 -11.62
CA ALA A 537 -6.66 10.42 -11.97
C ALA A 537 -6.54 9.04 -11.31
N SER A 538 -5.32 8.56 -11.04
CA SER A 538 -5.09 7.30 -10.32
C SER A 538 -5.56 7.36 -8.85
N LEU A 539 -5.68 8.56 -8.28
CA LEU A 539 -6.15 8.80 -6.91
C LEU A 539 -7.67 8.99 -6.81
N GLN A 540 -8.35 9.30 -7.91
CA GLN A 540 -9.80 9.50 -7.92
C GLN A 540 -10.54 8.17 -7.81
N GLY A 541 -11.54 8.11 -6.92
CA GLY A 541 -12.31 6.88 -6.71
C GLY A 541 -11.46 5.74 -6.14
N LEU A 542 -10.46 6.05 -5.31
CA LEU A 542 -9.46 5.07 -4.87
C LEU A 542 -10.12 3.87 -4.18
N THR A 543 -11.00 4.10 -3.19
CA THR A 543 -11.69 3.02 -2.49
C THR A 543 -12.75 2.37 -3.38
N CYS A 544 -13.31 3.08 -4.36
CA CYS A 544 -14.20 2.47 -5.35
C CYS A 544 -13.47 1.47 -6.25
N ARG A 545 -12.25 1.79 -6.68
CA ARG A 545 -11.40 0.92 -7.52
C ARG A 545 -10.78 -0.22 -6.72
N PHE A 546 -10.39 0.08 -5.48
CA PHE A 546 -9.73 -0.85 -4.56
C PHE A 546 -10.43 -0.78 -3.19
N PRO A 547 -11.44 -1.63 -2.92
CA PRO A 547 -12.29 -1.54 -1.71
C PRO A 547 -11.57 -1.61 -0.35
N ARG A 548 -10.29 -1.99 -0.33
CA ARG A 548 -9.46 -2.07 0.88
C ARG A 548 -8.53 -0.87 1.06
N ASP A 549 -8.39 -0.06 0.03
CA ASP A 549 -7.42 1.02 -0.04
C ASP A 549 -8.13 2.33 0.26
N THR A 550 -7.69 3.00 1.31
CA THR A 550 -8.32 4.21 1.80
C THR A 550 -7.27 5.27 2.04
N ALA A 551 -7.46 6.48 1.51
CA ALA A 551 -6.60 7.62 1.80
C ALA A 551 -6.60 7.91 3.31
N TYR A 552 -5.44 8.00 3.95
CA TYR A 552 -5.32 8.08 5.40
C TYR A 552 -4.72 9.41 5.86
N VAL A 553 -3.60 9.85 5.26
CA VAL A 553 -3.00 11.16 5.54
C VAL A 553 -2.87 11.94 4.23
N LEU A 554 -3.36 13.18 4.22
CA LEU A 554 -3.32 14.08 3.07
C LEU A 554 -2.36 15.25 3.36
N PHE A 555 -1.49 15.55 2.40
CA PHE A 555 -0.57 16.68 2.46
C PHE A 555 -0.94 17.70 1.39
N TYR A 556 -1.24 18.90 1.87
CA TYR A 556 -1.59 20.06 1.08
C TYR A 556 -0.56 21.17 1.27
N ARG A 557 -0.29 21.95 0.23
CA ARG A 557 0.56 23.14 0.31
C ARG A 557 -0.25 24.39 0.02
N GLN A 558 -0.10 25.41 0.85
CA GLN A 558 -0.66 26.74 0.63
C GLN A 558 -0.09 27.39 -0.65
N MET A 559 -0.98 27.94 -1.48
CA MET A 559 -0.62 28.74 -2.65
C MET A 559 -0.22 30.16 -2.20
N ASP A 560 1.05 30.50 -2.36
CA ASP A 560 1.54 31.86 -2.13
C ASP A 560 1.65 32.61 -3.46
N SER A 561 0.92 33.71 -3.65
CA SER A 561 0.98 34.48 -4.92
C SER A 561 2.33 35.15 -5.19
N ASN A 562 3.22 35.24 -4.18
CA ASN A 562 4.39 36.14 -4.20
C ASN A 562 5.76 35.43 -4.14
N LEU A 563 5.84 34.10 -4.09
CA LEU A 563 7.11 33.36 -3.93
C LEU A 563 7.34 32.37 -5.08
N ALA A 564 7.82 32.88 -6.22
CA ALA A 564 8.34 32.04 -7.30
C ALA A 564 9.58 31.27 -6.82
N TYR A 565 9.38 30.11 -6.19
CA TYR A 565 10.48 29.23 -5.80
C TYR A 565 10.97 28.50 -7.05
N GLN A 566 12.14 28.88 -7.56
CA GLN A 566 12.86 28.08 -8.55
C GLN A 566 13.29 26.76 -7.88
N GLU A 567 12.87 25.63 -8.46
CA GLU A 567 13.26 24.33 -7.95
C GLU A 567 14.69 24.02 -8.41
N ALA A 568 15.65 24.07 -7.48
CA ALA A 568 16.93 23.42 -7.68
C ALA A 568 16.74 21.90 -7.64
N THR A 569 17.39 21.19 -8.56
CA THR A 569 17.41 19.72 -8.55
C THR A 569 17.85 19.25 -7.17
N PRO A 570 17.15 18.30 -6.52
CA PRO A 570 17.52 17.86 -5.17
C PRO A 570 18.99 17.47 -5.06
N GLY A 571 19.55 16.88 -6.12
CA GLY A 571 20.96 16.49 -6.18
C GLY A 571 21.97 17.63 -6.19
N ASP A 572 21.61 18.79 -6.75
CA ASP A 572 22.49 19.97 -6.83
C ASP A 572 22.60 20.67 -5.47
N LEU A 573 21.62 20.44 -4.58
CA LEU A 573 21.56 21.03 -3.26
C LEU A 573 22.34 20.25 -2.20
N VAL A 574 22.76 19.02 -2.51
CA VAL A 574 23.40 18.16 -1.52
C VAL A 574 24.81 18.64 -1.25
N HIS A 575 25.10 18.91 0.03
CA HIS A 575 26.44 19.30 0.44
C HIS A 575 27.50 18.22 0.14
N SER A 576 28.73 18.65 -0.13
CA SER A 576 29.87 17.80 -0.53
C SER A 576 30.13 16.62 0.42
N SER A 577 30.03 16.83 1.73
CA SER A 577 30.26 15.76 2.72
C SER A 577 29.22 14.62 2.63
N LEU A 578 27.97 14.93 2.26
CA LEU A 578 26.93 13.93 2.03
C LEU A 578 27.06 13.30 0.64
N ARG A 579 27.47 14.10 -0.35
CA ARG A 579 27.76 13.68 -1.71
C ARG A 579 28.78 12.54 -1.73
N ASP A 580 29.90 12.73 -1.03
CA ASP A 580 30.98 11.74 -0.91
C ASP A 580 30.50 10.41 -0.30
N LEU A 581 29.62 10.48 0.71
CA LEU A 581 29.04 9.28 1.35
C LEU A 581 28.16 8.49 0.38
N VAL A 582 27.32 9.18 -0.40
CA VAL A 582 26.45 8.53 -1.38
C VAL A 582 27.26 7.97 -2.54
N ASP A 583 28.30 8.69 -2.99
CA ASP A 583 29.15 8.24 -4.10
C ASP A 583 29.95 6.99 -3.72
N LEU A 584 30.41 6.90 -2.48
CA LEU A 584 31.04 5.68 -1.96
C LEU A 584 30.08 4.48 -1.96
N ASP A 585 28.80 4.68 -1.60
CA ASP A 585 27.80 3.61 -1.68
C ASP A 585 27.44 3.25 -3.12
N ASN A 586 27.40 4.23 -4.02
CA ASN A 586 27.17 3.98 -5.45
C ASN A 586 28.27 3.10 -6.05
N VAL A 587 29.54 3.34 -5.70
CA VAL A 587 30.66 2.47 -6.10
C VAL A 587 30.44 1.04 -5.61
N LYS A 588 30.11 0.85 -4.33
CA LYS A 588 29.80 -0.48 -3.76
C LYS A 588 28.65 -1.16 -4.49
N TYR A 589 27.58 -0.42 -4.82
CA TYR A 589 26.45 -0.96 -5.57
C TYR A 589 26.88 -1.49 -6.94
N PHE A 590 27.71 -0.75 -7.68
CA PHE A 590 28.21 -1.21 -8.98
C PHE A 590 29.08 -2.47 -8.85
N GLU A 591 29.93 -2.57 -7.82
CA GLU A 591 30.71 -3.77 -7.51
C GLU A 591 29.80 -4.97 -7.20
N GLU A 592 28.73 -4.77 -6.42
CA GLU A 592 27.72 -5.80 -6.11
C GLU A 592 27.01 -6.29 -7.39
N GLN A 593 26.64 -5.39 -8.30
CA GLN A 593 26.01 -5.74 -9.58
C GLN A 593 26.94 -6.52 -10.50
N GLU A 594 28.22 -6.14 -10.55
CA GLU A 594 29.22 -6.86 -11.32
C GLU A 594 29.43 -8.28 -10.77
N ALA A 595 29.52 -8.41 -9.44
CA ALA A 595 29.63 -9.71 -8.77
C ALA A 595 28.42 -10.62 -9.02
N LYS A 596 27.19 -10.07 -8.95
CA LYS A 596 25.95 -10.78 -9.29
C LYS A 596 25.96 -11.24 -10.75
N SER A 597 26.37 -10.36 -11.67
CA SER A 597 26.46 -10.68 -13.11
C SER A 597 27.51 -11.75 -13.43
N LYS A 598 28.61 -11.80 -12.67
CA LYS A 598 29.62 -12.88 -12.76
C LYS A 598 29.07 -14.20 -12.24
N ARG A 599 28.36 -14.21 -11.10
CA ARG A 599 27.70 -15.41 -10.55
C ARG A 599 26.63 -15.98 -11.48
N ALA A 600 25.78 -15.13 -12.07
CA ALA A 600 24.76 -15.55 -13.03
C ALA A 600 25.37 -16.22 -14.27
N ARG A 601 26.49 -15.67 -14.79
CA ARG A 601 27.23 -16.28 -15.91
C ARG A 601 27.84 -17.65 -15.58
N TRP A 602 28.29 -17.86 -14.33
CA TRP A 602 28.80 -19.16 -13.89
C TRP A 602 27.68 -20.20 -13.70
N SER A 603 26.52 -19.77 -13.21
CA SER A 603 25.33 -20.63 -13.10
C SER A 603 24.86 -21.11 -14.48
N PHE A 604 24.86 -20.23 -15.49
CA PHE A 604 24.50 -20.59 -16.87
C PHE A 604 25.51 -21.53 -17.54
N LYS A 605 26.82 -21.38 -17.26
CA LYS A 605 27.85 -22.30 -17.77
C LYS A 605 27.79 -23.69 -17.13
N SER A 606 27.32 -23.80 -15.89
CA SER A 606 27.13 -25.09 -15.22
C SER A 606 25.95 -25.89 -15.81
N HIS A 607 24.93 -25.22 -16.36
CA HIS A 607 23.79 -25.89 -17.02
C HIS A 607 24.00 -26.27 -18.49
N ASN A 608 25.06 -25.80 -19.15
CA ASN A 608 25.40 -26.15 -20.53
C ASN A 608 26.61 -27.09 -20.66
N GLY A 609 27.00 -27.75 -19.56
CA GLY A 609 28.10 -28.71 -19.52
C GLY A 609 27.68 -30.15 -19.82
N SER A 610 27.05 -30.43 -20.96
CA SER A 610 27.11 -31.76 -21.57
C SER A 610 26.85 -31.69 -23.07
N ASP A 611 27.72 -32.37 -23.82
CA ASP A 611 27.65 -32.74 -25.24
C ASP A 611 28.36 -31.82 -26.23
N SER A 612 29.70 -31.93 -26.24
CA SER A 612 30.48 -31.83 -27.47
C SER A 612 31.26 -33.12 -27.68
N PHE A 613 30.70 -33.95 -28.54
CA PHE A 613 31.28 -35.12 -29.18
C PHE A 613 32.51 -34.65 -29.97
N ASP A 614 33.71 -35.08 -29.60
CA ASP A 614 34.88 -35.00 -30.50
C ASP A 614 35.59 -36.34 -30.50
N GLY A 615 35.68 -36.92 -31.70
CA GLY A 615 36.19 -38.25 -31.94
C GLY A 615 37.66 -38.22 -32.32
N GLY A 616 38.45 -39.11 -31.71
CA GLY A 616 39.83 -39.39 -32.10
C GLY A 616 40.34 -40.68 -31.42
N PRO A 617 40.86 -41.67 -32.16
CA PRO A 617 41.14 -43.01 -31.63
C PRO A 617 42.61 -43.17 -31.21
N SER A 618 42.88 -43.95 -30.15
CA SER A 618 43.99 -44.95 -30.11
C SER A 618 44.25 -45.54 -28.72
N THR A 619 44.12 -46.88 -28.66
CA THR A 619 45.03 -47.88 -28.06
C THR A 619 45.26 -48.00 -26.55
N GLY A 620 45.03 -49.23 -26.07
CA GLY A 620 45.59 -49.85 -24.85
C GLY A 620 44.51 -50.07 -23.78
N GLY A 621 44.19 -51.27 -23.28
CA GLY A 621 44.79 -52.59 -23.36
C GLY A 621 44.49 -53.31 -22.03
N CYS A 622 43.87 -54.50 -22.12
CA CYS A 622 43.76 -55.58 -21.12
C CYS A 622 43.20 -55.33 -19.71
N GLY A 623 42.19 -56.15 -19.35
CA GLY A 623 41.87 -56.48 -17.96
C GLY A 623 40.44 -57.02 -17.78
N GLY A 624 40.25 -58.32 -17.99
CA GLY A 624 38.96 -59.00 -17.87
C GLY A 624 38.51 -59.25 -16.42
N GLY A 625 37.21 -59.51 -16.26
CA GLY A 625 36.60 -59.97 -15.02
C GLY A 625 35.08 -59.87 -15.12
N GLY A 626 34.43 -60.94 -15.59
CA GLY A 626 32.97 -61.00 -15.71
C GLY A 626 32.27 -61.23 -14.37
N MET A 627 31.05 -60.72 -14.26
CA MET A 627 29.96 -61.35 -13.50
C MET A 627 28.64 -60.76 -14.00
N GLY A 628 27.73 -61.63 -14.45
CA GLY A 628 26.38 -61.26 -14.87
C GLY A 628 25.44 -60.99 -13.69
N GLY A 629 24.33 -60.29 -13.95
CA GLY A 629 23.29 -60.05 -12.97
C GLY A 629 22.17 -59.16 -13.52
N ASP A 630 21.15 -59.84 -14.05
CA ASP A 630 19.73 -59.51 -14.18
C ASP A 630 19.21 -58.13 -14.63
N LEU A 631 18.34 -58.23 -15.63
CA LEU A 631 17.57 -57.17 -16.27
C LEU A 631 16.09 -57.54 -16.12
N SER A 632 15.51 -57.31 -14.94
CA SER A 632 14.07 -57.38 -14.73
C SER A 632 13.70 -56.73 -13.41
N ASP A 633 13.22 -55.48 -13.47
CA ASP A 633 12.16 -54.98 -12.59
C ASP A 633 11.68 -53.60 -13.06
N LEU A 634 10.68 -53.61 -13.92
CA LEU A 634 9.83 -52.45 -14.25
C LEU A 634 8.37 -52.90 -14.11
N PRO A 635 7.58 -52.33 -13.18
CA PRO A 635 6.16 -52.60 -13.13
C PRO A 635 5.44 -51.77 -14.20
N HIS A 636 4.79 -52.47 -15.13
CA HIS A 636 3.76 -51.91 -15.99
C HIS A 636 2.58 -51.41 -15.13
N MET A 637 2.38 -50.09 -15.06
CA MET A 637 1.04 -49.53 -14.82
C MET A 637 0.37 -49.33 -16.18
N VAL A 638 -0.64 -50.14 -16.45
CA VAL A 638 -1.56 -50.01 -17.59
C VAL A 638 -2.65 -49.00 -17.20
N PHE A 639 -2.94 -48.08 -18.11
CA PHE A 639 -3.99 -47.05 -18.02
C PHE A 639 -5.40 -47.62 -18.10
#